data_AF-A0AAD6N540-F1
#
_entry.id   AF-A0AAD6N540-F1
#
_cell.length_a   1.000
_cell.length_b   1.000
_cell.length_c   1.000
_cell.angle_alpha   90.00
_cell.angle_beta   90.00
_cell.angle_gamma   90.00
#
_symmetry.space_group_name_H-M   'P 1'
#
loop_
_entity.id
_entity.type
_entity.pdbx_description
1 polymer ?
#
loop_
_entity_poly.entity_id
_entity_poly.type
_entity_poly.pdbx_seq_one_letter_code
_entity_poly.pdbx_strand_id
1 'polypeptide(L)'
;MDLFTDHSAIKLAFPPLDLFRLPPSQPHKPATRLPLPPTGTSAARLFQPFMINPGIFHLSLDLKLVLSFAAVYTATVIYLNHFNATRQHKPWAFSKTFIFKALVVTHNAFLALYSAWTLCGMFYLIYSYWPSAAAEEGPNYYAHIAELCCEMESSTFVVLKSSTSVWEGGAGYLGWLFYMSKFYEVVDTLIILARGKKSSTLQTYHHAGVIVCGWAVMRYESPLGFVAVLLNAGIHTLMYSYFTIQTLGISVSMGVKRTLTSLQIAQFLVGLAWAHCYLFVRYKAPIEVAENTFNYDPAPTLHLPISRNHSSTGASYGKARKVASDGAITCLSDSGEVFCLTVGSIYLVPLIILFVQFFTKSYKPKKTETMPPKQQSPAAKEIHSLAPTNENPGRGSQNSLNWKNTTYLVGVPLVALISLLWVPLRIETVCFAIGYATLRAIVITAGYHRLWAHRAYTASPLLKLIFAVIGAGAGQDPIKKWCRDHRAHHRYVDTDEDPYSVKSGFFHAHMGWLLFEKPYSPHDVSTTRHVDISDLKSDPIVEWQRRYYFPLALLMGYVFPTVVCGLCFDDYSGGFVVAGCLGTAGELQGTFCVNSVAHWLGDQPYGIGKSPRDHPLTGLLTLGEGYHNFHHEFPIDYRNGVRWYDFDPTKWLIWTCYKIGLASNLRRFPQNEIQKGRLQRRQEKLEKECEMVDWGVPLADLPVMDWEEFQQQARTGCNIIVIRGVVHDVSSFVTEHPGGTAMITGAIGKDATKMFEGGVYGHSGAAFNLLDTMRIAVIR
;
A
#
# COMPACT_ATOMS: atom_id res chain seq x y z
N MET A 1 -23.50 -8.50 16.01
CA MET A 1 -22.68 -9.08 17.10
C MET A 1 -22.25 -7.91 17.95
N ASP A 2 -22.99 -7.60 19.01
CA ASP A 2 -22.70 -6.47 19.90
C ASP A 2 -21.49 -6.84 20.76
N LEU A 3 -20.35 -6.19 20.51
CA LEU A 3 -19.08 -6.47 21.18
C LEU A 3 -18.90 -5.75 22.52
N PHE A 4 -19.92 -5.04 23.01
CA PHE A 4 -19.91 -4.36 24.31
C PHE A 4 -21.24 -4.53 25.02
N THR A 5 -21.19 -4.55 26.36
CA THR A 5 -22.35 -4.71 27.26
C THR A 5 -23.46 -3.72 26.93
N ASP A 6 -24.72 -4.08 27.16
CA ASP A 6 -25.90 -3.25 26.82
C ASP A 6 -25.94 -1.86 27.49
N HIS A 7 -24.99 -1.59 28.39
CA HIS A 7 -24.84 -0.35 29.14
C HIS A 7 -23.72 0.58 28.62
N SER A 8 -23.00 0.24 27.55
CA SER A 8 -21.96 1.13 26.99
C SER A 8 -22.55 2.27 26.16
N ALA A 9 -22.12 3.50 26.43
CA ALA A 9 -22.56 4.70 25.71
C ALA A 9 -22.06 4.76 24.25
N ILE A 10 -20.98 4.03 23.95
CA ILE A 10 -20.45 3.78 22.60
C ILE A 10 -20.71 2.31 22.24
N LYS A 11 -21.22 2.05 21.04
CA LYS A 11 -21.40 0.72 20.46
C LYS A 11 -20.67 0.64 19.11
N LEU A 12 -20.08 -0.53 18.82
CA LEU A 12 -19.52 -0.82 17.51
C LEU A 12 -20.53 -1.62 16.68
N ALA A 13 -20.92 -1.11 15.52
CA ALA A 13 -21.86 -1.78 14.64
C ALA A 13 -21.53 -1.51 13.17
N PHE A 14 -21.87 -2.46 12.28
CA PHE A 14 -21.66 -2.28 10.85
C PHE A 14 -22.47 -1.09 10.31
N PRO A 15 -21.91 -0.30 9.38
CA PRO A 15 -22.64 0.81 8.75
C PRO A 15 -23.79 0.26 7.89
N PRO A 16 -24.94 0.95 7.85
CA PRO A 16 -26.01 0.58 6.92
C PRO A 16 -25.58 0.85 5.46
N LEU A 17 -26.10 0.06 4.52
CA LEU A 17 -25.64 0.04 3.12
C LEU A 17 -26.06 1.30 2.34
N ASP A 18 -27.09 2.00 2.79
CA ASP A 18 -27.59 3.27 2.25
C ASP A 18 -26.55 4.40 2.33
N LEU A 19 -25.64 4.36 3.31
CA LEU A 19 -24.51 5.29 3.40
C LEU A 19 -23.52 5.16 2.23
N PHE A 20 -23.53 4.05 1.49
CA PHE A 20 -22.63 3.83 0.35
C PHE A 20 -23.28 4.17 -1.01
N ARG A 21 -24.43 4.85 -1.00
CA ARG A 21 -25.15 5.21 -2.23
C ARG A 21 -24.35 6.21 -3.08
N LEU A 22 -24.33 5.96 -4.40
CA LEU A 22 -23.79 6.87 -5.41
C LEU A 22 -24.90 7.27 -6.41
N PRO A 23 -24.94 8.54 -6.87
CA PRO A 23 -24.17 9.68 -6.37
C PRO A 23 -24.52 9.98 -4.90
N PRO A 24 -23.56 10.50 -4.10
CA PRO A 24 -23.81 10.81 -2.71
C PRO A 24 -24.94 11.84 -2.58
N SER A 25 -25.98 11.47 -1.85
CA SER A 25 -27.09 12.35 -1.47
C SER A 25 -26.88 12.85 -0.04
N GLN A 26 -27.17 14.13 0.23
CA GLN A 26 -27.22 14.69 1.58
C GLN A 26 -28.68 14.69 2.06
N PRO A 27 -29.20 13.60 2.68
CA PRO A 27 -30.57 13.60 3.18
C PRO A 27 -30.80 14.59 4.35
N HIS A 28 -29.74 15.06 5.02
CA HIS A 28 -29.85 15.86 6.25
C HIS A 28 -29.15 17.24 6.22
N LYS A 29 -28.22 17.49 5.28
CA LYS A 29 -27.45 18.75 5.22
C LYS A 29 -27.85 19.61 4.01
N PRO A 30 -28.16 20.91 4.18
CA PRO A 30 -28.33 21.84 3.06
C PRO A 30 -27.00 22.11 2.34
N ALA A 31 -26.99 23.01 1.34
CA ALA A 31 -25.76 23.42 0.65
C ALA A 31 -24.64 23.80 1.63
N THR A 32 -23.39 23.47 1.28
CA THR A 32 -22.21 23.68 2.12
C THR A 32 -22.20 25.07 2.75
N ARG A 33 -22.17 25.11 4.08
CA ARG A 33 -22.27 26.33 4.87
C ARG A 33 -20.95 27.08 4.86
N LEU A 34 -21.03 28.39 4.75
CA LEU A 34 -19.87 29.26 4.94
C LEU A 34 -19.46 29.21 6.42
N PRO A 35 -18.17 28.99 6.74
CA PRO A 35 -17.70 29.01 8.13
C PRO A 35 -18.06 30.34 8.82
N LEU A 36 -18.45 30.25 10.09
CA LEU A 36 -18.98 31.39 10.85
C LEU A 36 -17.91 32.48 11.09
N PRO A 37 -18.33 33.75 11.29
CA PRO A 37 -17.45 34.84 11.70
C PRO A 37 -16.76 34.57 13.05
N PRO A 38 -15.58 35.17 13.32
CA PRO A 38 -14.96 35.10 14.65
C PRO A 38 -15.86 35.69 15.73
N THR A 39 -16.25 34.88 16.72
CA THR A 39 -17.04 35.33 17.88
C THR A 39 -16.14 35.61 19.10
N GLY A 40 -16.26 36.83 19.63
CA GLY A 40 -16.04 37.14 21.06
C GLY A 40 -14.62 37.25 21.62
N THR A 41 -13.74 36.25 21.50
CA THR A 41 -12.46 36.23 22.26
C THR A 41 -11.24 36.67 21.45
N SER A 42 -10.20 37.19 22.11
CA SER A 42 -8.92 37.52 21.47
C SER A 42 -8.22 36.29 20.87
N ALA A 43 -8.35 35.12 21.52
CA ALA A 43 -7.83 33.85 21.04
C ALA A 43 -8.61 33.32 19.81
N ALA A 44 -9.94 33.44 19.78
CA ALA A 44 -10.73 33.09 18.59
C ALA A 44 -10.34 33.96 17.38
N ARG A 45 -10.09 35.26 17.59
CA ARG A 45 -9.61 36.17 16.53
C ARG A 45 -8.20 35.85 16.03
N LEU A 46 -7.35 35.19 16.83
CA LEU A 46 -6.01 34.76 16.41
C LEU A 46 -6.08 33.64 15.37
N PHE A 47 -7.04 32.71 15.53
CA PHE A 47 -7.20 31.55 14.65
C PHE A 47 -8.27 31.74 13.56
N GLN A 48 -9.05 32.83 13.64
CA GLN A 48 -10.00 33.28 12.62
C GLN A 48 -9.78 34.78 12.32
N PRO A 49 -8.63 35.15 11.71
CA PRO A 49 -8.18 36.53 11.63
C PRO A 49 -8.96 37.41 10.62
N PHE A 50 -9.70 36.81 9.69
CA PHE A 50 -10.45 37.53 8.67
C PHE A 50 -11.73 36.81 8.26
N MET A 51 -12.66 37.58 7.68
CA MET A 51 -13.89 37.06 7.12
C MET A 51 -13.65 36.37 5.77
N ILE A 52 -14.18 35.15 5.60
CA ILE A 52 -14.11 34.43 4.32
C ILE A 52 -15.06 35.10 3.32
N ASN A 53 -14.55 35.45 2.14
CA ASN A 53 -15.39 35.95 1.06
C ASN A 53 -16.28 34.81 0.53
N PRO A 54 -17.62 34.95 0.54
CA PRO A 54 -18.53 33.88 0.12
C PRO A 54 -18.31 33.44 -1.35
N GLY A 55 -17.99 34.39 -2.24
CA GLY A 55 -17.69 34.11 -3.63
C GLY A 55 -16.44 33.25 -3.80
N ILE A 56 -15.36 33.56 -3.07
CA ILE A 56 -14.13 32.76 -3.09
C ILE A 56 -14.38 31.36 -2.50
N PHE A 57 -15.14 31.29 -1.40
CA PHE A 57 -15.49 30.02 -0.78
C PHE A 57 -16.23 29.10 -1.75
N HIS A 58 -17.34 29.56 -2.35
CA HIS A 58 -18.11 28.75 -3.28
C HIS A 58 -17.35 28.45 -4.57
N LEU A 59 -16.56 29.40 -5.08
CA LEU A 59 -15.69 29.16 -6.24
C LEU A 59 -14.66 28.07 -5.95
N SER A 60 -14.04 28.09 -4.76
CA SER A 60 -13.06 27.07 -4.34
C SER A 60 -13.68 25.66 -4.22
N LEU A 61 -15.01 25.57 -4.10
CA LEU A 61 -15.75 24.31 -4.02
C LEU A 61 -16.42 23.90 -5.34
N ASP A 62 -16.26 24.68 -6.40
CA ASP A 62 -16.72 24.30 -7.74
C ASP A 62 -15.90 23.10 -8.24
N LEU A 63 -16.57 21.97 -8.44
CA LEU A 63 -15.94 20.73 -8.89
C LEU A 63 -15.21 20.92 -10.24
N LYS A 64 -15.73 21.76 -11.14
CA LYS A 64 -15.06 22.04 -12.42
C LYS A 64 -13.74 22.75 -12.20
N LEU A 65 -13.69 23.72 -11.28
CA LEU A 65 -12.44 24.42 -10.94
C LEU A 65 -11.42 23.44 -10.37
N VAL A 66 -11.84 22.61 -9.41
CA VAL A 66 -10.99 21.63 -8.74
C VAL A 66 -10.38 20.65 -9.72
N LEU A 67 -11.22 20.01 -10.55
CA LEU A 67 -10.75 19.04 -11.55
C LEU A 67 -9.90 19.69 -12.63
N SER A 68 -10.27 20.90 -13.08
CA SER A 68 -9.50 21.65 -14.08
C SER A 68 -8.13 22.04 -13.53
N PHE A 69 -8.05 22.51 -12.29
CA PHE A 69 -6.79 22.87 -11.64
C PHE A 69 -5.88 21.65 -11.50
N ALA A 70 -6.40 20.52 -11.00
CA ALA A 70 -5.63 19.29 -10.88
C ALA A 70 -5.12 18.76 -12.23
N ALA A 71 -5.95 18.83 -13.28
CA ALA A 71 -5.57 18.45 -14.63
C ALA A 71 -4.50 19.37 -15.23
N VAL A 72 -4.68 20.69 -15.13
CA VAL A 72 -3.72 21.69 -15.61
C VAL A 72 -2.39 21.56 -14.86
N TYR A 73 -2.42 21.42 -13.54
CA TYR A 73 -1.22 21.16 -12.74
C TYR A 73 -0.49 19.90 -13.23
N THR A 74 -1.20 18.78 -13.36
CA THR A 74 -0.60 17.50 -13.80
C THR A 74 -0.01 17.60 -15.19
N ALA A 75 -0.74 18.17 -16.15
CA ALA A 75 -0.26 18.39 -17.52
C ALA A 75 0.98 19.30 -17.55
N THR A 76 0.96 20.38 -16.76
CA THR A 76 2.11 21.30 -16.62
C THR A 76 3.33 20.58 -16.07
N VAL A 77 3.18 19.74 -15.04
CA VAL A 77 4.29 18.99 -14.47
C VAL A 77 4.85 17.96 -15.45
N ILE A 78 4.00 17.25 -16.19
CA ILE A 78 4.43 16.32 -17.25
C ILE A 78 5.22 17.05 -18.33
N TYR A 79 4.68 18.17 -18.82
CA TYR A 79 5.34 19.01 -19.81
C TYR A 79 6.69 19.54 -19.32
N LEU A 80 6.73 20.15 -18.13
CA LEU A 80 7.96 20.74 -17.59
C LEU A 80 9.01 19.68 -17.23
N ASN A 81 8.60 18.49 -16.80
CA ASN A 81 9.51 17.36 -16.63
C ASN A 81 10.14 16.95 -17.97
N HIS A 82 9.34 16.86 -19.04
CA HIS A 82 9.83 16.55 -20.38
C HIS A 82 10.77 17.66 -20.89
N PHE A 83 10.39 18.93 -20.75
CA PHE A 83 11.21 20.08 -21.11
C PHE A 83 12.54 20.14 -20.35
N ASN A 84 12.54 19.83 -19.05
CA ASN A 84 13.78 19.72 -18.29
C ASN A 84 14.65 18.56 -18.76
N ALA A 85 14.05 17.44 -19.19
CA ALA A 85 14.80 16.31 -19.75
C ALA A 85 15.47 16.68 -21.07
N THR A 86 14.80 17.41 -21.98
CA THR A 86 15.41 17.90 -23.23
C THR A 86 16.57 18.86 -22.97
N ARG A 87 16.52 19.59 -21.85
CA ARG A 87 17.61 20.46 -21.36
C ARG A 87 18.68 19.75 -20.54
N GLN A 88 18.70 18.41 -20.50
CA GLN A 88 19.62 17.61 -19.70
C GLN A 88 19.59 18.00 -18.21
N HIS A 89 18.42 18.34 -17.68
CA HIS A 89 18.19 18.69 -16.27
C HIS A 89 19.01 19.89 -15.76
N LYS A 90 19.45 20.79 -16.64
CA LYS A 90 20.16 22.02 -16.25
C LYS A 90 19.20 22.97 -15.48
N PRO A 91 19.60 23.50 -14.31
CA PRO A 91 18.79 24.48 -13.58
C PRO A 91 18.52 25.74 -14.40
N TRP A 92 17.35 26.35 -14.21
CA TRP A 92 16.95 27.55 -14.94
C TRP A 92 17.77 28.75 -14.47
N ALA A 93 18.03 29.72 -15.36
CA ALA A 93 18.96 30.82 -15.06
C ALA A 93 18.56 31.60 -13.81
N PHE A 94 17.27 31.94 -13.66
CA PHE A 94 16.77 32.66 -12.49
C PHE A 94 16.85 31.83 -11.21
N SER A 95 16.85 30.49 -11.28
CA SER A 95 16.85 29.62 -10.10
C SER A 95 18.19 29.65 -9.34
N LYS A 96 19.21 30.28 -9.91
CA LYS A 96 20.54 30.46 -9.31
C LYS A 96 20.71 31.80 -8.61
N THR A 97 19.72 32.68 -8.71
CA THR A 97 19.78 34.03 -8.14
C THR A 97 19.57 34.01 -6.62
N PHE A 98 20.13 35.01 -5.94
CA PHE A 98 19.86 35.23 -4.52
C PHE A 98 18.36 35.44 -4.25
N ILE A 99 17.67 36.18 -5.13
CA ILE A 99 16.23 36.43 -5.05
C ILE A 99 15.45 35.12 -5.03
N PHE A 100 15.78 34.17 -5.92
CA PHE A 100 15.13 32.86 -5.92
C PHE A 100 15.43 32.06 -4.64
N LYS A 101 16.68 32.11 -4.13
CA LYS A 101 17.01 31.46 -2.86
C LYS A 101 16.20 32.05 -1.70
N ALA A 102 16.11 33.38 -1.60
CA ALA A 102 15.31 34.08 -0.60
C ALA A 102 13.84 33.69 -0.70
N LEU A 103 13.27 33.66 -1.92
CA LEU A 103 11.90 33.22 -2.16
C LEU A 103 11.66 31.80 -1.63
N VAL A 104 12.56 30.85 -1.93
CA VAL A 104 12.40 29.46 -1.46
C VAL A 104 12.51 29.36 0.07
N VAL A 105 13.40 30.13 0.70
CA VAL A 105 13.49 30.17 2.17
C VAL A 105 12.21 30.75 2.77
N THR A 106 11.75 31.89 2.27
CA THR A 106 10.52 32.54 2.74
C THR A 106 9.29 31.66 2.53
N HIS A 107 9.19 30.99 1.39
CA HIS A 107 8.12 30.05 1.09
C HIS A 107 8.07 28.88 2.09
N ASN A 108 9.20 28.21 2.32
CA ASN A 108 9.27 27.10 3.27
C ASN A 108 9.01 27.58 4.71
N ALA A 109 9.58 28.72 5.11
CA ALA A 109 9.37 29.28 6.45
C ALA A 109 7.91 29.68 6.68
N PHE A 110 7.28 30.29 5.67
CA PHE A 110 5.85 30.62 5.69
C PHE A 110 4.99 29.37 5.86
N LEU A 111 5.22 28.32 5.07
CA LEU A 111 4.47 27.07 5.19
C LEU A 111 4.69 26.36 6.52
N ALA A 112 5.90 26.41 7.08
CA ALA A 112 6.18 25.88 8.41
C ALA A 112 5.41 26.63 9.51
N LEU A 113 5.46 27.97 9.50
CA LEU A 113 4.77 28.82 10.47
C LEU A 113 3.24 28.72 10.33
N TYR A 114 2.74 28.71 9.09
CA TYR A 114 1.33 28.53 8.81
C TYR A 114 0.84 27.17 9.31
N SER A 115 1.57 26.08 9.05
CA SER A 115 1.23 24.74 9.52
C SER A 115 1.24 24.67 11.06
N ALA A 116 2.20 25.30 11.72
CA ALA A 116 2.27 25.37 13.17
C ALA A 116 1.09 26.17 13.75
N TRP A 117 0.74 27.28 13.11
CA TRP A 117 -0.42 28.10 13.48
C TRP A 117 -1.73 27.30 13.33
N THR A 118 -1.91 26.56 12.23
CA THR A 118 -3.07 25.66 12.04
C THR A 118 -3.10 24.59 13.13
N LEU A 119 -1.98 23.96 13.46
CA LEU A 119 -1.89 22.94 14.52
C LEU A 119 -2.30 23.52 15.88
N CYS A 120 -1.74 24.68 16.25
CA CYS A 120 -2.10 25.38 17.48
C CYS A 120 -3.59 25.76 17.51
N GLY A 121 -4.15 26.18 16.38
CA GLY A 121 -5.58 26.47 16.25
C GLY A 121 -6.46 25.24 16.49
N MET A 122 -6.08 24.09 15.93
CA MET A 122 -6.79 22.82 16.17
C MET A 122 -6.74 22.42 17.64
N PHE A 123 -5.57 22.52 18.29
CA PHE A 123 -5.45 22.24 19.73
C PHE A 123 -6.24 23.23 20.58
N TYR A 124 -6.26 24.51 20.23
CA TYR A 124 -7.07 25.52 20.90
C TYR A 124 -8.56 25.19 20.83
N LEU A 125 -9.05 24.77 19.66
CA LEU A 125 -10.44 24.34 19.51
C LEU A 125 -10.73 23.11 20.36
N ILE A 126 -9.90 22.07 20.28
CA ILE A 126 -10.04 20.88 21.15
C ILE A 126 -10.10 21.31 22.61
N TYR A 127 -9.13 22.09 23.08
CA TYR A 127 -9.05 22.54 24.46
C TYR A 127 -10.23 23.42 24.90
N SER A 128 -10.77 24.24 24.00
CA SER A 128 -11.88 25.15 24.32
C SER A 128 -13.21 24.41 24.43
N TYR A 129 -13.42 23.38 23.62
CA TYR A 129 -14.63 22.56 23.64
C TYR A 129 -14.53 21.32 24.55
N TRP A 130 -13.32 20.92 24.94
CA TRP A 130 -13.06 19.76 25.81
C TRP A 130 -13.77 19.86 27.18
N PRO A 131 -13.75 21.00 27.90
CA PRO A 131 -14.47 21.12 29.17
C PRO A 131 -15.98 20.93 29.00
N SER A 132 -16.57 21.36 27.89
CA SER A 132 -17.99 21.13 27.62
C SER A 132 -18.29 19.65 27.43
N ALA A 133 -17.38 18.88 26.81
CA ALA A 133 -17.49 17.44 26.68
C ALA A 133 -17.18 16.68 27.99
N ALA A 134 -16.31 17.24 28.84
CA ALA A 134 -15.84 16.62 30.09
C ALA A 134 -16.60 17.05 31.35
N ALA A 135 -17.52 18.03 31.26
CA ALA A 135 -18.22 18.63 32.40
C ALA A 135 -19.23 17.71 33.11
N GLU A 136 -19.56 16.55 32.54
CA GLU A 136 -20.41 15.53 33.17
C GLU A 136 -19.59 14.27 33.48
N GLU A 137 -19.06 14.16 34.71
CA GLU A 137 -18.48 12.93 35.27
C GLU A 137 -19.58 11.87 35.55
N GLY A 138 -20.39 11.55 34.54
CA GLY A 138 -21.49 10.58 34.59
C GLY A 138 -21.32 9.46 33.56
N PRO A 139 -22.28 8.51 33.46
CA PRO A 139 -22.22 7.36 32.55
C PRO A 139 -22.15 7.72 31.05
N ASN A 140 -22.34 9.00 30.70
CA ASN A 140 -22.37 9.52 29.33
C ASN A 140 -21.08 10.24 28.90
N TYR A 141 -20.05 10.33 29.74
CA TYR A 141 -18.76 10.98 29.43
C TYR A 141 -18.18 10.58 28.06
N TYR A 142 -18.16 9.28 27.77
CA TYR A 142 -17.63 8.77 26.50
C TYR A 142 -18.53 9.09 25.29
N ALA A 143 -19.84 9.26 25.48
CA ALA A 143 -20.72 9.70 24.39
C ALA A 143 -20.48 11.17 24.03
N HIS A 144 -20.24 12.03 25.03
CA HIS A 144 -19.89 13.45 24.81
C HIS A 144 -18.55 13.62 24.08
N ILE A 145 -17.58 12.76 24.37
CA ILE A 145 -16.31 12.72 23.62
C ILE A 145 -16.52 12.20 22.19
N ALA A 146 -17.32 11.15 22.02
CA ALA A 146 -17.63 10.62 20.70
C ALA A 146 -18.32 11.68 19.83
N GLU A 147 -19.31 12.39 20.37
CA GLU A 147 -19.99 13.53 19.76
C GLU A 147 -18.97 14.59 19.29
N LEU A 148 -18.05 15.02 20.17
CA LEU A 148 -17.01 16.00 19.83
C LEU A 148 -16.13 15.58 18.65
N CYS A 149 -15.89 14.28 18.48
CA CYS A 149 -15.06 13.71 17.43
C CYS A 149 -15.84 13.35 16.14
N CYS A 150 -17.16 13.21 16.22
CA CYS A 150 -18.02 12.67 15.18
C CYS A 150 -19.00 13.69 14.59
N GLU A 151 -19.60 14.55 15.41
CA GLU A 151 -20.68 15.45 15.00
C GLU A 151 -20.14 16.81 14.54
N MET A 152 -20.57 17.24 13.35
CA MET A 152 -20.19 18.52 12.73
C MET A 152 -21.34 19.53 12.66
N GLU A 153 -22.56 19.14 13.04
CA GLU A 153 -23.77 19.95 12.94
C GLU A 153 -24.52 19.97 14.28
N SER A 154 -24.97 21.15 14.72
CA SER A 154 -25.65 21.33 16.00
C SER A 154 -27.19 21.23 15.94
N SER A 155 -27.77 21.01 14.75
CA SER A 155 -29.19 21.27 14.51
C SER A 155 -30.16 20.11 14.78
N THR A 156 -29.68 18.94 15.21
CA THR A 156 -30.57 17.78 15.42
C THR A 156 -30.68 17.35 16.88
N PHE A 157 -29.62 17.45 17.68
CA PHE A 157 -29.65 17.10 19.10
C PHE A 157 -28.65 17.97 19.89
N VAL A 158 -29.13 18.79 20.83
CA VAL A 158 -28.26 19.60 21.70
C VAL A 158 -27.89 18.78 22.93
N VAL A 159 -26.68 18.24 22.94
CA VAL A 159 -26.15 17.46 24.07
C VAL A 159 -25.06 18.24 24.81
N LEU A 160 -24.31 19.09 24.10
CA LEU A 160 -23.39 20.05 24.71
C LEU A 160 -24.12 21.36 25.00
N LYS A 161 -23.89 21.95 26.18
CA LYS A 161 -24.44 23.26 26.58
C LYS A 161 -24.03 24.44 25.66
N SER A 162 -23.14 24.18 24.69
CA SER A 162 -22.72 25.09 23.63
C SER A 162 -23.69 24.99 22.45
N SER A 163 -24.29 26.10 22.05
CA SER A 163 -25.19 26.20 20.90
C SER A 163 -24.48 26.07 19.52
N THR A 164 -23.23 25.59 19.47
CA THR A 164 -22.41 25.48 18.25
C THR A 164 -21.50 24.25 18.30
N SER A 165 -21.38 23.50 17.19
CA SER A 165 -20.46 22.36 17.03
C SER A 165 -19.00 22.83 16.94
N VAL A 166 -18.01 21.94 17.09
CA VAL A 166 -16.57 22.28 16.90
C VAL A 166 -16.30 22.79 15.48
N TRP A 167 -17.03 22.25 14.51
CA TRP A 167 -16.95 22.68 13.11
C TRP A 167 -17.41 24.12 12.94
N GLU A 168 -18.59 24.44 13.46
CA GLU A 168 -19.18 25.79 13.47
C GLU A 168 -18.35 26.78 14.31
N GLY A 169 -17.75 26.28 15.39
CA GLY A 169 -16.90 27.02 16.31
C GLY A 169 -15.54 27.47 15.77
N GLY A 170 -15.11 26.91 14.63
CA GLY A 170 -13.87 27.32 13.97
C GLY A 170 -13.12 26.23 13.22
N ALA A 171 -13.43 24.94 13.43
CA ALA A 171 -12.72 23.89 12.71
C ALA A 171 -13.03 23.92 11.20
N GLY A 172 -14.24 24.34 10.80
CA GLY A 172 -14.56 24.57 9.38
C GLY A 172 -13.75 25.71 8.76
N TYR A 173 -13.45 26.76 9.54
CA TYR A 173 -12.60 27.86 9.09
C TYR A 173 -11.16 27.42 8.87
N LEU A 174 -10.57 26.75 9.87
CA LEU A 174 -9.21 26.20 9.76
C LEU A 174 -9.12 25.13 8.68
N GLY A 175 -10.16 24.30 8.54
CA GLY A 175 -10.28 23.30 7.49
C GLY A 175 -10.33 23.91 6.09
N TRP A 176 -11.07 25.00 5.89
CA TRP A 176 -11.10 25.71 4.61
C TRP A 176 -9.75 26.36 4.29
N LEU A 177 -9.10 27.02 5.25
CA LEU A 177 -7.76 27.58 5.01
C LEU A 177 -6.75 26.48 4.69
N PHE A 178 -6.81 25.37 5.43
CA PHE A 178 -5.96 24.20 5.16
C PHE A 178 -6.20 23.68 3.73
N TYR A 179 -7.45 23.58 3.29
CA TYR A 179 -7.80 23.22 1.93
C TYR A 179 -7.21 24.21 0.91
N MET A 180 -7.36 25.51 1.14
CA MET A 180 -6.79 26.55 0.28
C MET A 180 -5.25 26.48 0.21
N SER A 181 -4.59 26.11 1.31
CA SER A 181 -3.13 25.93 1.32
C SER A 181 -2.66 24.88 0.31
N LYS A 182 -3.48 23.88 -0.03
CA LYS A 182 -3.11 22.83 -0.99
C LYS A 182 -2.97 23.33 -2.42
N PHE A 183 -3.74 24.36 -2.79
CA PHE A 183 -3.53 25.06 -4.06
C PHE A 183 -2.21 25.83 -4.06
N TYR A 184 -1.81 26.39 -2.91
CA TYR A 184 -0.55 27.14 -2.79
C TYR A 184 0.67 26.21 -2.76
N GLU A 185 0.58 25.05 -2.11
CA GLU A 185 1.66 24.05 -2.00
C GLU A 185 2.12 23.51 -3.37
N VAL A 186 1.37 23.69 -4.46
CA VAL A 186 1.87 23.36 -5.82
C VAL A 186 3.14 24.13 -6.21
N VAL A 187 3.41 25.27 -5.55
CA VAL A 187 4.64 26.05 -5.71
C VAL A 187 5.89 25.22 -5.38
N ASP A 188 5.82 24.25 -4.47
CA ASP A 188 6.92 23.30 -4.22
C ASP A 188 7.37 22.59 -5.49
N THR A 189 6.39 22.16 -6.28
CA THR A 189 6.64 21.44 -7.52
C THR A 189 7.29 22.35 -8.55
N LEU A 190 6.85 23.61 -8.62
CA LEU A 190 7.45 24.63 -9.48
C LEU A 190 8.90 24.94 -9.07
N ILE A 191 9.19 25.00 -7.77
CA ILE A 191 10.56 25.19 -7.25
C ILE A 191 11.46 24.02 -7.64
N ILE A 192 10.99 22.78 -7.50
CA ILE A 192 11.73 21.56 -7.91
C ILE A 192 12.05 21.61 -9.41
N LEU A 193 11.05 21.90 -10.24
CA LEU A 193 11.20 21.98 -11.70
C LEU A 193 12.12 23.13 -12.12
N ALA A 194 12.02 24.31 -11.50
CA ALA A 194 12.88 25.45 -11.79
C ALA A 194 14.36 25.15 -11.47
N ARG A 195 14.62 24.32 -10.44
CA ARG A 195 15.96 23.82 -10.11
C ARG A 195 16.48 22.75 -11.09
N GLY A 196 15.77 22.46 -12.17
CA GLY A 196 16.13 21.44 -13.18
C GLY A 196 15.89 20.01 -12.73
N LYS A 197 15.34 19.80 -11.51
CA LYS A 197 15.07 18.47 -10.97
C LYS A 197 13.75 17.93 -11.52
N LYS A 198 13.67 16.61 -11.67
CA LYS A 198 12.43 15.92 -12.02
C LYS A 198 11.48 15.93 -10.84
N SER A 199 10.25 16.42 -11.05
CA SER A 199 9.16 16.21 -10.09
C SER A 199 8.74 14.74 -10.14
N SER A 200 8.72 14.08 -8.99
CA SER A 200 8.41 12.65 -8.90
C SER A 200 6.92 12.37 -9.05
N THR A 201 6.56 11.16 -9.46
CA THR A 201 5.16 10.70 -9.49
C THR A 201 4.51 10.83 -8.11
N LEU A 202 5.27 10.58 -7.03
CA LEU A 202 4.82 10.79 -5.65
C LEU A 202 4.39 12.24 -5.40
N GLN A 203 5.22 13.21 -5.80
CA GLN A 203 4.90 14.64 -5.63
C GLN A 203 3.65 15.04 -6.41
N THR A 204 3.61 14.67 -7.70
CA THR A 204 2.50 15.04 -8.60
C THR A 204 1.18 14.42 -8.15
N TYR A 205 1.20 13.13 -7.80
CA TYR A 205 0.02 12.41 -7.31
C TYR A 205 -0.49 13.01 -5.99
N HIS A 206 0.40 13.31 -5.05
CA HIS A 206 0.05 13.93 -3.77
C HIS A 206 -0.64 15.29 -3.97
N HIS A 207 -0.01 16.22 -4.70
CA HIS A 207 -0.49 17.60 -4.82
C HIS A 207 -1.78 17.69 -5.64
N ALA A 208 -1.99 16.82 -6.64
CA ALA A 208 -3.26 16.75 -7.36
C ALA A 208 -4.36 16.07 -6.51
N GLY A 209 -4.05 14.95 -5.87
CA GLY A 209 -5.01 14.14 -5.13
C GLY A 209 -5.52 14.82 -3.86
N VAL A 210 -4.65 15.50 -3.10
CA VAL A 210 -5.03 16.17 -1.84
C VAL A 210 -6.01 17.32 -2.07
N ILE A 211 -5.97 17.98 -3.23
CA ILE A 211 -6.93 19.04 -3.59
C ILE A 211 -8.32 18.43 -3.80
N VAL A 212 -8.42 17.31 -4.52
CA VAL A 212 -9.70 16.61 -4.73
C VAL A 212 -10.26 16.06 -3.42
N CYS A 213 -9.39 15.52 -2.55
CA CYS A 213 -9.81 15.02 -1.24
C CYS A 213 -10.28 16.16 -0.32
N GLY A 214 -9.55 17.28 -0.32
CA GLY A 214 -9.93 18.48 0.44
C GLY A 214 -11.27 19.06 -0.03
N TRP A 215 -11.51 19.07 -1.35
CA TRP A 215 -12.81 19.45 -1.91
C TRP A 215 -13.94 18.58 -1.36
N ALA A 216 -13.79 17.25 -1.37
CA ALA A 216 -14.82 16.35 -0.88
C ALA A 216 -15.11 16.61 0.61
N VAL A 217 -14.07 16.68 1.44
CA VAL A 217 -14.18 16.95 2.88
C VAL A 217 -14.93 18.25 3.16
N MET A 218 -14.58 19.33 2.46
CA MET A 218 -15.23 20.63 2.65
C MET A 218 -16.65 20.64 2.09
N ARG A 219 -16.89 20.01 0.94
CA ARG A 219 -18.20 19.97 0.27
C ARG A 219 -19.25 19.23 1.10
N TYR A 220 -18.85 18.13 1.74
CA TYR A 220 -19.75 17.29 2.52
C TYR A 220 -19.68 17.56 4.03
N GLU A 221 -18.88 18.54 4.46
CA GLU A 221 -18.68 18.84 5.89
C GLU A 221 -18.45 17.54 6.67
N SER A 222 -17.41 16.80 6.28
CA SER A 222 -17.10 15.49 6.86
C SER A 222 -16.14 15.61 8.05
N PRO A 223 -16.39 14.91 9.17
CA PRO A 223 -15.53 14.94 10.36
C PRO A 223 -14.12 14.37 10.08
N LEU A 224 -13.96 13.64 8.97
CA LEU A 224 -12.66 13.17 8.47
C LEU A 224 -11.68 14.33 8.19
N GLY A 225 -12.21 15.53 7.89
CA GLY A 225 -11.40 16.72 7.70
C GLY A 225 -10.59 17.10 8.93
N PHE A 226 -11.18 16.95 10.12
CA PHE A 226 -10.51 17.25 11.38
C PHE A 226 -9.26 16.39 11.57
N VAL A 227 -9.38 15.08 11.35
CA VAL A 227 -8.26 14.12 11.43
C VAL A 227 -7.18 14.47 10.43
N ALA A 228 -7.57 14.77 9.18
CA ALA A 228 -6.65 15.12 8.11
C ALA A 228 -5.86 16.41 8.43
N VAL A 229 -6.53 17.47 8.88
CA VAL A 229 -5.92 18.76 9.22
C VAL A 229 -4.96 18.60 10.39
N LEU A 230 -5.38 17.96 11.48
CA LEU A 230 -4.58 17.80 12.70
C LEU A 230 -3.27 17.05 12.42
N LEU A 231 -3.37 15.86 11.81
CA LEU A 231 -2.21 15.02 11.53
C LEU A 231 -1.28 15.64 10.46
N ASN A 232 -1.85 16.27 9.42
CA ASN A 232 -1.05 16.90 8.37
C ASN A 232 -0.33 18.16 8.87
N ALA A 233 -0.99 19.02 9.63
CA ALA A 233 -0.39 20.26 10.15
C ALA A 233 0.85 19.97 11.02
N GLY A 234 0.81 18.93 11.86
CA GLY A 234 1.97 18.50 12.66
C GLY A 234 3.17 18.08 11.80
N ILE A 235 2.93 17.21 10.82
CA ILE A 235 4.02 16.71 9.95
C ILE A 235 4.51 17.77 8.97
N HIS A 236 3.63 18.61 8.42
CA HIS A 236 4.02 19.72 7.54
C HIS A 236 4.87 20.76 8.28
N THR A 237 4.57 21.03 9.56
CA THR A 237 5.42 21.89 10.40
C THR A 237 6.86 21.36 10.44
N LEU A 238 7.04 20.06 10.71
CA LEU A 238 8.36 19.42 10.77
C LEU A 238 9.04 19.38 9.39
N MET A 239 8.28 19.05 8.34
CA MET A 239 8.79 18.88 6.98
C MET A 239 9.27 20.21 6.38
N TYR A 240 8.48 21.28 6.48
CA TYR A 240 8.88 22.59 5.94
C TYR A 240 9.96 23.25 6.80
N SER A 241 10.00 22.98 8.11
CA SER A 241 11.14 23.37 8.95
C SER A 241 12.44 22.72 8.45
N TYR A 242 12.38 21.42 8.15
CA TYR A 242 13.51 20.70 7.54
C TYR A 242 13.94 21.30 6.20
N PHE A 243 13.00 21.61 5.28
CA PHE A 243 13.33 22.22 4.00
C PHE A 243 13.87 23.64 4.11
N THR A 244 13.41 24.41 5.10
CA THR A 244 13.95 25.74 5.43
C THR A 244 15.42 25.63 5.85
N ILE A 245 15.72 24.76 6.81
CA ILE A 245 17.07 24.50 7.33
C ILE A 245 18.01 24.04 6.20
N GLN A 246 17.56 23.11 5.36
CA GLN A 246 18.34 22.65 4.21
C GLN A 246 18.59 23.75 3.18
N THR A 247 17.62 24.62 2.91
CA THR A 247 17.79 25.73 1.96
C THR A 247 18.76 26.79 2.48
N LEU A 248 18.85 26.95 3.80
CA LEU A 248 19.85 27.80 4.47
C LEU A 248 21.27 27.22 4.42
N GLY A 249 21.43 25.96 4.00
CA GLY A 249 22.73 25.29 3.88
C GLY A 249 23.17 24.57 5.14
N ILE A 250 22.27 24.40 6.12
CA ILE A 250 22.56 23.67 7.36
C ILE A 250 22.37 22.17 7.08
N SER A 251 23.43 21.39 7.28
CA SER A 251 23.39 19.94 7.12
C SER A 251 22.58 19.30 8.24
N VAL A 252 21.66 18.41 7.88
CA VAL A 252 20.81 17.67 8.82
C VAL A 252 21.18 16.19 8.74
N SER A 253 21.22 15.50 9.88
CA SER A 253 21.62 14.10 9.93
C SER A 253 20.68 13.19 9.12
N MET A 254 21.21 12.09 8.59
CA MET A 254 20.42 11.12 7.84
C MET A 254 19.35 10.45 8.71
N GLY A 255 19.60 10.32 10.02
CA GLY A 255 18.64 9.83 11.00
C GLY A 255 17.38 10.70 11.05
N VAL A 256 17.53 12.02 11.15
CA VAL A 256 16.38 12.96 11.15
C VAL A 256 15.60 12.88 9.84
N LYS A 257 16.29 12.82 8.70
CA LYS A 257 15.64 12.67 7.39
C LYS A 257 14.82 11.37 7.30
N ARG A 258 15.38 10.26 7.77
CA ARG A 258 14.71 8.95 7.83
C ARG A 258 13.50 8.99 8.76
N THR A 259 13.65 9.56 9.97
CA THR A 259 12.56 9.69 10.94
C THR A 259 11.42 10.54 10.39
N LEU A 260 11.72 11.65 9.71
CA LEU A 260 10.70 12.49 9.09
C LEU A 260 9.89 11.72 8.05
N THR A 261 10.55 10.95 7.18
CA THR A 261 9.83 10.10 6.20
C THR A 261 9.02 8.98 6.88
N SER A 262 9.53 8.40 7.97
CA SER A 262 8.78 7.42 8.77
C SER A 262 7.53 8.04 9.41
N LEU A 263 7.62 9.27 9.93
CA LEU A 263 6.50 9.99 10.52
C LEU A 263 5.42 10.33 9.47
N GLN A 264 5.82 10.67 8.24
CA GLN A 264 4.88 10.84 7.12
C GLN A 264 4.11 9.54 6.80
N ILE A 265 4.81 8.40 6.75
CA ILE A 265 4.17 7.10 6.51
C ILE A 265 3.22 6.75 7.67
N ALA A 266 3.67 6.95 8.92
CA ALA A 266 2.87 6.70 10.11
C ALA A 266 1.61 7.58 10.13
N GLN A 267 1.72 8.87 9.77
CA GLN A 267 0.61 9.80 9.64
C GLN A 267 -0.49 9.25 8.72
N PHE A 268 -0.11 8.72 7.55
CA PHE A 268 -1.09 8.17 6.60
C PHE A 268 -1.74 6.89 7.11
N LEU A 269 -0.98 5.98 7.73
CA LEU A 269 -1.53 4.74 8.28
C LEU A 269 -2.47 5.01 9.46
N VAL A 270 -2.06 5.88 10.39
CA VAL A 270 -2.87 6.29 11.54
C VAL A 270 -4.11 7.04 11.09
N GLY A 271 -3.97 7.98 10.15
CA GLY A 271 -5.10 8.74 9.60
C GLY A 271 -6.09 7.85 8.87
N LEU A 272 -5.62 6.88 8.07
CA LEU A 272 -6.46 5.92 7.37
C LEU A 272 -7.22 5.02 8.34
N ALA A 273 -6.53 4.46 9.35
CA ALA A 273 -7.15 3.61 10.36
C ALA A 273 -8.19 4.39 11.18
N TRP A 274 -7.85 5.59 11.65
CA TRP A 274 -8.77 6.46 12.40
C TRP A 274 -10.01 6.79 11.57
N ALA A 275 -9.85 7.21 10.31
CA ALA A 275 -10.96 7.52 9.42
C ALA A 275 -11.91 6.33 9.21
N HIS A 276 -11.38 5.10 9.09
CA HIS A 276 -12.22 3.91 8.92
C HIS A 276 -12.94 3.48 10.19
N CYS A 277 -12.38 3.75 11.37
CA CYS A 277 -13.07 3.48 12.63
C CYS A 277 -14.41 4.22 12.72
N TYR A 278 -14.54 5.40 12.09
CA TYR A 278 -15.76 6.20 12.14
C TYR A 278 -16.96 5.48 11.49
N LEU A 279 -16.74 4.56 10.54
CA LEU A 279 -17.83 3.74 9.98
C LEU A 279 -18.52 2.84 11.01
N PHE A 280 -17.79 2.46 12.06
CA PHE A 280 -18.25 1.46 13.02
C PHE A 280 -18.72 2.06 14.33
N VAL A 281 -18.39 3.33 14.61
CA VAL A 281 -18.71 3.99 15.87
C VAL A 281 -20.15 4.48 15.85
N ARG A 282 -20.93 4.03 16.84
CA ARG A 282 -22.25 4.55 17.19
C ARG A 282 -22.27 4.96 18.66
N TYR A 283 -23.02 5.98 19.02
CA TYR A 283 -23.12 6.45 20.40
C TYR A 283 -24.54 6.92 20.75
N LYS A 284 -24.88 6.94 22.04
CA LYS A 284 -26.17 7.42 22.53
C LYS A 284 -26.02 8.80 23.16
N ALA A 285 -26.76 9.77 22.64
CA ALA A 285 -26.87 11.11 23.20
C ALA A 285 -27.94 11.17 24.34
N PRO A 286 -27.61 11.61 25.57
CA PRO A 286 -28.65 11.94 26.55
C PRO A 286 -29.33 13.26 26.16
N ILE A 287 -30.66 13.27 26.08
CA ILE A 287 -31.42 14.47 25.71
C ILE A 287 -31.75 15.29 26.95
N GLU A 288 -31.13 16.47 27.09
CA GLU A 288 -31.69 17.58 27.87
C GLU A 288 -32.00 18.76 26.93
N VAL A 289 -33.25 18.82 26.43
CA VAL A 289 -33.72 19.97 25.64
C VAL A 289 -33.89 21.18 26.56
N ALA A 290 -33.06 22.21 26.39
CA ALA A 290 -33.36 23.55 26.86
C ALA A 290 -34.18 24.27 25.77
N GLU A 291 -35.41 24.63 26.09
CA GLU A 291 -36.34 25.31 25.18
C GLU A 291 -35.87 26.77 24.96
N ASN A 292 -35.14 27.04 23.89
CA ASN A 292 -34.98 28.40 23.39
C ASN A 292 -36.08 28.65 22.35
N THR A 293 -37.05 29.49 22.71
CA THR A 293 -38.11 30.00 21.83
C THR A 293 -37.51 30.68 20.60
N PHE A 294 -37.38 29.95 19.48
CA PHE A 294 -37.32 30.56 18.16
C PHE A 294 -38.77 30.74 17.68
N ASN A 295 -39.25 31.98 17.71
CA ASN A 295 -40.44 32.36 16.96
C ASN A 295 -40.16 32.08 15.48
N TYR A 296 -40.86 31.11 14.90
CA TYR A 296 -41.07 31.04 13.46
C TYR A 296 -41.99 32.20 13.09
N ASP A 297 -41.45 33.26 12.48
CA ASP A 297 -42.28 34.13 11.65
C ASP A 297 -42.63 33.35 10.37
N PRO A 298 -43.92 33.16 10.03
CA PRO A 298 -44.28 32.67 8.71
C PRO A 298 -44.04 33.80 7.68
N ALA A 299 -43.55 33.38 6.51
CA ALA A 299 -43.36 34.11 5.24
C ALA A 299 -43.82 35.59 5.14
N PRO A 300 -43.05 36.47 4.45
CA PRO A 300 -43.47 37.85 4.25
C PRO A 300 -44.64 37.92 3.25
N THR A 301 -45.86 38.07 3.78
CA THR A 301 -46.97 38.68 3.05
C THR A 301 -47.01 40.17 3.33
N LEU A 302 -46.90 40.94 2.25
CA LEU A 302 -47.05 42.39 2.14
C LEU A 302 -48.31 42.90 2.85
N HIS A 303 -48.21 43.81 3.84
CA HIS A 303 -49.15 44.92 4.10
C HIS A 303 -48.62 45.90 5.19
N LEU A 304 -48.95 47.19 5.01
CA LEU A 304 -48.53 48.40 5.74
C LEU A 304 -49.32 48.65 7.06
N PRO A 305 -48.98 49.66 7.90
CA PRO A 305 -48.78 49.57 9.36
C PRO A 305 -49.99 50.02 10.21
N ILE A 306 -49.99 49.72 11.52
CA ILE A 306 -50.53 50.59 12.60
C ILE A 306 -49.99 50.19 14.00
N SER A 307 -49.41 51.18 14.67
CA SER A 307 -49.22 51.50 16.10
C SER A 307 -49.87 50.63 17.21
N ARG A 308 -49.11 50.30 18.28
CA ARG A 308 -49.19 50.92 19.64
C ARG A 308 -48.35 50.20 20.73
N ASN A 309 -47.85 51.04 21.64
CA ASN A 309 -47.14 50.81 22.92
C ASN A 309 -47.71 49.70 23.83
N HIS A 310 -46.86 48.99 24.61
CA HIS A 310 -46.58 49.28 26.03
C HIS A 310 -45.75 48.18 26.76
N SER A 311 -44.75 48.65 27.52
CA SER A 311 -44.22 48.21 28.83
C SER A 311 -44.13 46.73 29.25
N SER A 312 -42.90 46.40 29.64
CA SER A 312 -42.41 45.33 30.53
C SER A 312 -43.26 45.01 31.78
N THR A 313 -43.31 43.72 32.17
CA THR A 313 -42.83 43.19 33.47
C THR A 313 -42.93 41.64 33.53
N GLY A 314 -41.94 41.00 34.17
CA GLY A 314 -42.18 39.86 35.07
C GLY A 314 -42.13 38.42 34.55
N ALA A 315 -40.96 37.79 34.72
CA ALA A 315 -40.69 36.38 35.06
C ALA A 315 -41.61 35.25 34.54
N SER A 316 -41.01 34.33 33.75
CA SER A 316 -41.55 32.98 33.48
C SER A 316 -40.51 31.92 33.85
N TYR A 317 -40.83 31.08 34.84
CA TYR A 317 -40.22 29.76 35.02
C TYR A 317 -41.20 28.72 34.46
N GLY A 318 -40.98 28.32 33.20
CA GLY A 318 -41.71 27.23 32.52
C GLY A 318 -40.95 25.91 32.62
N LYS A 319 -41.67 24.83 32.95
CA LYS A 319 -41.18 23.46 33.15
C LYS A 319 -40.70 22.82 31.84
N ALA A 320 -39.45 22.36 31.81
CA ALA A 320 -38.87 21.58 30.70
C ALA A 320 -39.57 20.21 30.52
N ARG A 321 -39.92 19.85 29.28
CA ARG A 321 -40.45 18.52 28.92
C ARG A 321 -39.33 17.68 28.28
N LYS A 322 -38.93 16.59 28.95
CA LYS A 322 -37.97 15.59 28.44
C LYS A 322 -38.63 14.77 27.32
N VAL A 323 -38.00 14.72 26.14
CA VAL A 323 -38.32 13.75 25.08
C VAL A 323 -37.08 12.90 24.86
N ALA A 324 -37.16 11.60 25.13
CA ALA A 324 -36.09 10.64 24.89
C ALA A 324 -36.15 10.15 23.43
N SER A 325 -35.01 10.05 22.75
CA SER A 325 -34.89 9.29 21.51
C SER A 325 -34.12 8.02 21.83
N ASP A 326 -34.71 6.87 21.55
CA ASP A 326 -34.14 5.54 21.80
C ASP A 326 -33.08 5.11 20.75
N GLY A 327 -32.79 5.94 19.74
CA GLY A 327 -31.89 5.63 18.62
C GLY A 327 -30.42 5.96 18.89
N ALA A 328 -29.51 5.06 18.52
CA ALA A 328 -28.07 5.33 18.54
C ALA A 328 -27.66 6.18 17.31
N ILE A 329 -26.86 7.22 17.53
CA ILE A 329 -26.31 8.13 16.50
C ILE A 329 -25.06 7.48 15.87
N THR A 330 -24.91 7.60 14.55
CA THR A 330 -23.73 7.10 13.80
C THR A 330 -22.71 8.21 13.59
N CYS A 331 -21.41 7.89 13.72
CA CYS A 331 -20.35 8.88 13.57
C CYS A 331 -20.21 9.43 12.13
N LEU A 332 -20.57 8.61 11.12
CA LEU A 332 -20.86 9.08 9.77
C LEU A 332 -22.36 8.92 9.54
N SER A 333 -23.01 10.02 9.17
CA SER A 333 -24.47 10.20 9.16
C SER A 333 -25.06 10.27 7.76
N ASP A 334 -24.25 10.57 6.73
CA ASP A 334 -24.72 10.71 5.36
C ASP A 334 -23.78 10.08 4.31
N SER A 335 -24.34 9.77 3.14
CA SER A 335 -23.59 9.14 2.05
C SER A 335 -22.48 10.02 1.45
N GLY A 336 -22.53 11.33 1.66
CA GLY A 336 -21.47 12.27 1.33
C GLY A 336 -20.25 12.15 2.23
N GLU A 337 -20.43 11.94 3.53
CA GLU A 337 -19.33 11.71 4.47
C GLU A 337 -18.62 10.37 4.21
N VAL A 338 -19.37 9.32 3.87
CA VAL A 338 -18.80 8.03 3.45
C VAL A 338 -18.16 8.13 2.06
N PHE A 339 -18.68 8.98 1.17
CA PHE A 339 -18.02 9.31 -0.08
C PHE A 339 -16.65 9.98 0.16
N CYS A 340 -16.52 10.88 1.14
CA CYS A 340 -15.22 11.44 1.55
C CYS A 340 -14.24 10.36 2.02
N LEU A 341 -14.72 9.40 2.81
CA LEU A 341 -13.90 8.26 3.24
C LEU A 341 -13.42 7.44 2.04
N THR A 342 -14.31 7.18 1.08
CA THR A 342 -14.02 6.40 -0.12
C THR A 342 -12.99 7.09 -1.01
N VAL A 343 -13.20 8.38 -1.33
CA VAL A 343 -12.26 9.20 -2.10
C VAL A 343 -10.90 9.29 -1.39
N GLY A 344 -10.92 9.54 -0.08
CA GLY A 344 -9.71 9.58 0.75
C GLY A 344 -8.95 8.26 0.76
N SER A 345 -9.64 7.12 0.75
CA SER A 345 -9.03 5.78 0.73
C SER A 345 -8.38 5.47 -0.62
N ILE A 346 -9.09 5.76 -1.71
CA ILE A 346 -8.58 5.63 -3.10
C ILE A 346 -7.33 6.50 -3.27
N TYR A 347 -7.27 7.66 -2.63
CA TYR A 347 -6.12 8.54 -2.64
C TYR A 347 -4.96 8.03 -1.75
N LEU A 348 -5.23 7.75 -0.48
CA LEU A 348 -4.20 7.47 0.54
C LEU A 348 -3.51 6.12 0.34
N VAL A 349 -4.22 5.07 -0.08
CA VAL A 349 -3.62 3.74 -0.23
C VAL A 349 -2.49 3.73 -1.26
N PRO A 350 -2.67 4.25 -2.50
CA PRO A 350 -1.57 4.42 -3.44
C PRO A 350 -0.48 5.37 -2.94
N LEU A 351 -0.85 6.44 -2.22
CA LEU A 351 0.13 7.37 -1.66
C LEU A 351 1.07 6.68 -0.65
N ILE A 352 0.52 5.86 0.25
CA ILE A 352 1.29 5.06 1.21
C ILE A 352 2.27 4.15 0.47
N ILE A 353 1.80 3.46 -0.58
CA ILE A 353 2.65 2.59 -1.41
C ILE A 353 3.80 3.40 -2.03
N LEU A 354 3.51 4.58 -2.59
CA LEU A 354 4.53 5.45 -3.18
C LEU A 354 5.56 5.91 -2.13
N PHE A 355 5.12 6.26 -0.92
CA PHE A 355 6.02 6.64 0.17
C PHE A 355 6.88 5.47 0.68
N VAL A 356 6.33 4.26 0.78
CA VAL A 356 7.09 3.05 1.15
C VAL A 356 8.12 2.71 0.06
N GLN A 357 7.77 2.84 -1.21
CA GLN A 357 8.71 2.70 -2.33
C GLN A 357 9.81 3.76 -2.26
N PHE A 358 9.46 5.01 -2.00
CA PHE A 358 10.43 6.09 -1.81
C PHE A 358 11.37 5.80 -0.63
N PHE A 359 10.84 5.36 0.51
CA PHE A 359 11.61 5.03 1.70
C PHE A 359 12.59 3.88 1.45
N THR A 360 12.11 2.78 0.88
CA THR A 360 12.94 1.60 0.58
C THR A 360 14.03 1.92 -0.43
N LYS A 361 13.75 2.72 -1.46
CA LYS A 361 14.75 3.15 -2.45
C LYS A 361 15.78 4.12 -1.87
N SER A 362 15.37 4.99 -0.94
CA SER A 362 16.23 6.06 -0.43
C SER A 362 17.10 5.66 0.76
N TYR A 363 16.65 4.69 1.57
CA TYR A 363 17.27 4.38 2.86
C TYR A 363 17.73 2.92 3.02
N LYS A 364 17.44 2.00 2.08
CA LYS A 364 18.05 0.67 2.14
C LYS A 364 19.56 0.80 1.85
N PRO A 365 20.43 0.17 2.67
CA PRO A 365 21.86 0.17 2.40
C PRO A 365 22.11 -0.50 1.05
N LYS A 366 22.87 0.18 0.18
CA LYS A 366 23.44 -0.48 -0.99
C LYS A 366 24.38 -1.56 -0.46
N LYS A 367 24.23 -2.80 -0.92
CA LYS A 367 25.23 -3.84 -0.67
C LYS A 367 26.57 -3.29 -1.16
N THR A 368 27.54 -3.23 -0.26
CA THR A 368 28.95 -3.09 -0.64
C THR A 368 29.26 -4.28 -1.51
N GLU A 369 29.44 -4.08 -2.81
CA GLU A 369 30.04 -5.09 -3.67
C GLU A 369 31.45 -5.33 -3.13
N THR A 370 31.64 -6.48 -2.48
CA THR A 370 32.95 -7.00 -2.14
C THR A 370 33.69 -7.21 -3.45
N MET A 371 34.71 -6.39 -3.69
CA MET A 371 35.66 -6.62 -4.78
C MET A 371 36.31 -8.00 -4.58
N PRO A 372 36.43 -8.84 -5.62
CA PRO A 372 37.16 -10.09 -5.52
C PRO A 372 38.66 -9.82 -5.28
N PRO A 373 39.38 -10.77 -4.63
CA PRO A 373 40.74 -10.55 -4.19
C PRO A 373 41.71 -10.36 -5.36
N LYS A 374 42.62 -9.39 -5.22
CA LYS A 374 43.72 -9.14 -6.15
C LYS A 374 44.62 -10.38 -6.24
N GLN A 375 44.60 -11.08 -7.37
CA GLN A 375 45.72 -11.92 -7.79
C GLN A 375 46.70 -11.09 -8.62
N GLN A 376 47.94 -11.06 -8.15
CA GLN A 376 49.10 -10.52 -8.86
C GLN A 376 49.59 -11.55 -9.90
N SER A 377 49.77 -11.12 -11.16
CA SER A 377 50.90 -11.48 -12.02
C SER A 377 50.76 -10.80 -13.40
N PRO A 378 51.80 -10.15 -13.95
CA PRO A 378 51.75 -9.43 -15.21
C PRO A 378 52.29 -10.28 -16.38
N ALA A 379 51.45 -11.06 -17.04
CA ALA A 379 51.82 -11.74 -18.29
C ALA A 379 50.58 -12.16 -19.11
N ALA A 380 49.86 -11.20 -19.68
CA ALA A 380 48.96 -11.39 -20.82
C ALA A 380 48.46 -10.00 -21.31
N LYS A 381 49.39 -9.17 -21.78
CA LYS A 381 49.05 -7.99 -22.61
C LYS A 381 49.36 -8.36 -24.04
N GLU A 382 48.31 -8.72 -24.76
CA GLU A 382 48.09 -8.68 -26.21
C GLU A 382 47.17 -9.85 -26.57
N ILE A 383 46.21 -9.60 -27.47
CA ILE A 383 45.06 -10.46 -27.83
C ILE A 383 43.85 -10.29 -26.89
N HIS A 384 43.28 -9.08 -26.88
CA HIS A 384 41.83 -8.82 -26.92
C HIS A 384 41.57 -7.31 -27.11
N SER A 385 42.10 -6.75 -28.20
CA SER A 385 41.62 -5.48 -28.75
C SER A 385 40.53 -5.80 -29.77
N LEU A 386 39.27 -5.70 -29.36
CA LEU A 386 38.05 -5.47 -30.15
C LEU A 386 36.84 -5.71 -29.22
N ALA A 387 36.69 -4.83 -28.22
CA ALA A 387 35.44 -4.66 -27.48
C ALA A 387 34.81 -3.36 -27.97
N PRO A 388 33.56 -3.35 -28.45
CA PRO A 388 32.92 -2.11 -28.86
C PRO A 388 32.74 -1.19 -27.65
N THR A 389 33.06 0.08 -27.89
CA THR A 389 32.96 1.21 -26.98
C THR A 389 31.59 1.31 -26.31
N ASN A 390 31.62 1.55 -24.99
CA ASN A 390 30.48 1.96 -24.16
C ASN A 390 29.48 2.84 -24.92
N GLU A 391 28.34 2.26 -25.27
CA GLU A 391 27.17 3.01 -25.65
C GLU A 391 26.56 3.66 -24.40
N ASN A 392 26.29 4.96 -24.52
CA ASN A 392 25.49 5.76 -23.59
C ASN A 392 24.19 5.03 -23.19
N PRO A 393 23.76 5.04 -21.91
CA PRO A 393 22.44 4.54 -21.52
C PRO A 393 21.30 5.53 -21.88
N GLY A 394 21.43 6.27 -22.98
CA GLY A 394 20.69 7.50 -23.28
C GLY A 394 19.89 7.51 -24.58
N ARG A 395 19.62 6.36 -25.21
CA ARG A 395 18.77 6.30 -26.40
C ARG A 395 17.84 5.07 -26.38
N GLY A 396 16.92 5.04 -25.43
CA GLY A 396 15.77 4.15 -25.52
C GLY A 396 14.89 4.60 -26.68
N SER A 397 14.77 3.77 -27.72
CA SER A 397 13.64 3.80 -28.64
C SER A 397 12.36 3.96 -27.81
N GLN A 398 11.61 5.05 -28.00
CA GLN A 398 10.34 5.21 -27.29
C GLN A 398 9.39 4.10 -27.73
N ASN A 399 9.00 3.24 -26.79
CA ASN A 399 7.99 2.22 -27.06
C ASN A 399 6.67 2.92 -27.45
N SER A 400 6.14 2.61 -28.64
CA SER A 400 4.83 3.09 -29.07
C SER A 400 3.73 2.46 -28.22
N LEU A 401 2.67 3.22 -27.96
CA LEU A 401 1.53 2.75 -27.20
C LEU A 401 0.63 1.89 -28.10
N ASN A 402 0.30 0.68 -27.68
CA ASN A 402 -0.72 -0.14 -28.31
C ASN A 402 -2.10 0.38 -27.92
N TRP A 403 -2.69 1.21 -28.78
CA TRP A 403 -3.99 1.83 -28.53
C TRP A 403 -5.12 0.84 -28.34
N LYS A 404 -5.12 -0.30 -29.05
CA LYS A 404 -6.17 -1.33 -28.89
C LYS A 404 -6.17 -1.92 -27.49
N ASN A 405 -4.99 -2.36 -27.03
CA ASN A 405 -4.82 -2.90 -25.69
C ASN A 405 -5.05 -1.83 -24.63
N THR A 406 -4.63 -0.59 -24.88
CA THR A 406 -4.84 0.53 -23.95
C THR A 406 -6.32 0.85 -23.78
N THR A 407 -7.08 0.96 -24.86
CA THR A 407 -8.53 1.18 -24.79
C THR A 407 -9.22 0.04 -24.05
N TYR A 408 -8.83 -1.20 -24.30
CA TYR A 408 -9.41 -2.36 -23.63
C TYR A 408 -9.06 -2.45 -22.14
N LEU A 409 -7.79 -2.29 -21.77
CA LEU A 409 -7.28 -2.50 -20.40
C LEU A 409 -7.46 -1.27 -19.49
N VAL A 410 -7.59 -0.07 -20.07
CA VAL A 410 -7.70 1.19 -19.31
C VAL A 410 -8.99 1.94 -19.65
N GLY A 411 -9.30 2.08 -20.94
CA GLY A 411 -10.47 2.83 -21.40
C GLY A 411 -11.80 2.22 -20.96
N VAL A 412 -12.02 0.93 -21.25
CA VAL A 412 -13.28 0.22 -20.91
C VAL A 412 -13.53 0.21 -19.39
N PRO A 413 -12.55 -0.14 -18.52
CA PRO A 413 -12.75 -0.06 -17.08
C PRO A 413 -13.03 1.37 -16.60
N LEU A 414 -12.34 2.37 -17.13
CA LEU A 414 -12.55 3.77 -16.76
C LEU A 414 -13.96 4.23 -17.11
N VAL A 415 -14.42 3.93 -18.32
CA VAL A 415 -15.80 4.24 -18.75
C VAL A 415 -16.80 3.50 -17.87
N ALA A 416 -16.58 2.23 -17.55
CA ALA A 416 -17.46 1.46 -16.67
C ALA A 416 -17.51 2.03 -15.25
N LEU A 417 -16.38 2.48 -14.69
CA LEU A 417 -16.33 3.17 -13.40
C LEU A 417 -17.11 4.48 -13.42
N ILE A 418 -17.00 5.25 -14.51
CA ILE A 418 -17.79 6.47 -14.72
C ILE A 418 -19.28 6.13 -14.85
N SER A 419 -19.63 5.03 -15.54
CA SER A 419 -21.01 4.57 -15.69
C SER A 419 -21.70 4.22 -14.37
N LEU A 420 -20.94 3.91 -13.30
CA LEU A 420 -21.51 3.70 -11.96
C LEU A 420 -22.20 4.95 -11.38
N LEU A 421 -22.01 6.14 -11.98
CA LEU A 421 -22.78 7.34 -11.63
C LEU A 421 -24.27 7.24 -12.04
N TRP A 422 -24.60 6.36 -12.99
CA TRP A 422 -25.96 6.17 -13.52
C TRP A 422 -26.47 4.74 -13.41
N VAL A 423 -25.58 3.75 -13.21
CA VAL A 423 -25.94 2.34 -13.06
C VAL A 423 -25.98 1.98 -11.58
N PRO A 424 -27.14 1.59 -11.02
CA PRO A 424 -27.24 1.23 -9.61
C PRO A 424 -26.49 -0.07 -9.30
N LEU A 425 -25.78 -0.11 -8.18
CA LEU A 425 -25.11 -1.32 -7.69
C LEU A 425 -26.11 -2.21 -6.94
N ARG A 426 -26.71 -3.18 -7.65
CA ARG A 426 -27.55 -4.22 -7.04
C ARG A 426 -26.70 -5.34 -6.45
N ILE A 427 -27.03 -5.80 -5.25
CA ILE A 427 -26.25 -6.83 -4.53
C ILE A 427 -26.23 -8.15 -5.31
N GLU A 428 -27.34 -8.51 -5.97
CA GLU A 428 -27.50 -9.72 -6.76
C GLU A 428 -26.56 -9.70 -7.97
N THR A 429 -26.52 -8.57 -8.68
CA THR A 429 -25.62 -8.34 -9.81
C THR A 429 -24.15 -8.35 -9.38
N VAL A 430 -23.81 -7.76 -8.23
CA VAL A 430 -22.45 -7.79 -7.68
C VAL A 430 -22.04 -9.21 -7.27
N CYS A 431 -22.91 -9.96 -6.57
CA CYS A 431 -22.67 -11.35 -6.20
C CYS A 431 -22.47 -12.23 -7.45
N PHE A 432 -23.32 -12.06 -8.47
CA PHE A 432 -23.17 -12.74 -9.74
C PHE A 432 -21.86 -12.34 -10.44
N ALA A 433 -21.51 -11.06 -10.47
CA ALA A 433 -20.27 -10.56 -11.07
C ALA A 433 -19.03 -11.23 -10.45
N ILE A 434 -18.97 -11.27 -9.12
CA ILE A 434 -17.87 -11.90 -8.37
C ILE A 434 -17.83 -13.41 -8.64
N GLY A 435 -18.97 -14.09 -8.56
CA GLY A 435 -19.05 -15.53 -8.81
C GLY A 435 -18.66 -15.90 -10.25
N TYR A 436 -19.13 -15.14 -11.23
CA TYR A 436 -18.85 -15.37 -12.64
C TYR A 436 -17.40 -15.04 -13.01
N ALA A 437 -16.83 -13.96 -12.49
CA ALA A 437 -15.41 -13.65 -12.63
C ALA A 437 -14.52 -14.74 -11.98
N THR A 438 -14.92 -15.25 -10.81
CA THR A 438 -14.22 -16.35 -10.14
C THR A 438 -14.26 -17.63 -10.98
N LEU A 439 -15.41 -17.95 -11.58
CA LEU A 439 -15.54 -19.10 -12.48
C LEU A 439 -14.63 -18.97 -13.71
N ARG A 440 -14.63 -17.80 -14.37
CA ARG A 440 -13.76 -17.54 -15.53
C ARG A 440 -12.28 -17.64 -15.16
N ALA A 441 -11.88 -17.07 -14.03
CA ALA A 441 -10.51 -17.17 -13.53
C ALA A 441 -10.09 -18.62 -13.25
N ILE A 442 -10.95 -19.42 -12.60
CA ILE A 442 -10.69 -20.86 -12.38
C ILE A 442 -10.58 -21.62 -13.70
N VAL A 443 -11.32 -21.22 -14.74
CA VAL A 443 -11.21 -21.82 -16.07
C VAL A 443 -9.87 -21.47 -16.75
N ILE A 444 -9.36 -20.25 -16.56
CA ILE A 444 -8.02 -19.87 -17.02
C ILE A 444 -6.95 -20.72 -16.33
N THR A 445 -7.02 -20.86 -15.00
CA THR A 445 -6.05 -21.65 -14.25
C THR A 445 -6.15 -23.16 -14.54
N ALA A 446 -7.36 -23.73 -14.58
CA ALA A 446 -7.56 -25.15 -14.86
C ALA A 446 -7.26 -25.50 -16.31
N GLY A 447 -7.70 -24.66 -17.25
CA GLY A 447 -7.61 -24.87 -18.69
C GLY A 447 -6.32 -24.30 -19.29
N TYR A 448 -6.26 -22.98 -19.45
CA TYR A 448 -5.20 -22.30 -20.19
C TYR A 448 -3.83 -22.62 -19.59
N HIS A 449 -3.73 -22.53 -18.27
CA HIS A 449 -2.51 -22.74 -17.53
C HIS A 449 -2.15 -24.22 -17.36
N ARG A 450 -2.89 -24.96 -16.54
CA ARG A 450 -2.49 -26.32 -16.12
C ARG A 450 -2.72 -27.38 -17.20
N LEU A 451 -3.80 -27.29 -17.99
CA LEU A 451 -4.12 -28.26 -19.04
C LEU A 451 -3.30 -28.01 -20.32
N TRP A 452 -3.41 -26.83 -20.91
CA TRP A 452 -2.79 -26.56 -22.22
C TRP A 452 -1.35 -26.07 -22.11
N ALA A 453 -1.01 -25.11 -21.23
CA ALA A 453 0.36 -24.62 -21.16
C ALA A 453 1.32 -25.65 -20.55
N HIS A 454 0.93 -26.31 -19.45
CA HIS A 454 1.79 -27.23 -18.70
C HIS A 454 1.52 -28.73 -18.89
N ARG A 455 0.37 -29.11 -19.50
CA ARG A 455 0.01 -30.52 -19.73
C ARG A 455 0.02 -31.35 -18.44
N ALA A 456 -0.40 -30.73 -17.33
CA ALA A 456 -0.39 -31.32 -16.00
C ALA A 456 -1.46 -32.41 -15.82
N TYR A 457 -2.45 -32.47 -16.72
CA TYR A 457 -3.45 -33.54 -16.76
C TYR A 457 -4.05 -33.66 -18.17
N THR A 458 -4.89 -34.67 -18.39
CA THR A 458 -5.68 -34.85 -19.61
C THR A 458 -7.15 -34.63 -19.30
N ALA A 459 -7.88 -33.92 -20.15
CA ALA A 459 -9.30 -33.62 -19.99
C ALA A 459 -10.14 -34.26 -21.11
N SER A 460 -11.39 -34.62 -20.81
CA SER A 460 -12.36 -35.06 -21.81
C SER A 460 -12.66 -33.95 -22.82
N PRO A 461 -13.11 -34.28 -24.05
CA PRO A 461 -13.47 -33.26 -25.05
C PRO A 461 -14.52 -32.27 -24.56
N LEU A 462 -15.50 -32.72 -23.77
CA LEU A 462 -16.52 -31.86 -23.17
C LEU A 462 -15.91 -30.86 -22.20
N LEU A 463 -15.03 -31.30 -21.30
CA LEU A 463 -14.38 -30.42 -20.33
C LEU A 463 -13.47 -29.40 -21.02
N LYS A 464 -12.73 -29.82 -22.06
CA LYS A 464 -11.94 -28.91 -22.91
C LYS A 464 -12.81 -27.85 -23.57
N LEU A 465 -13.97 -28.24 -24.11
CA LEU A 465 -14.89 -27.30 -24.77
C LEU A 465 -15.46 -26.28 -23.77
N ILE A 466 -15.87 -26.74 -22.59
CA ILE A 466 -16.34 -25.86 -21.50
C ILE A 466 -15.27 -24.83 -21.14
N PHE A 467 -14.03 -25.27 -20.95
CA PHE A 467 -12.93 -24.37 -20.64
C PHE A 467 -12.61 -23.39 -21.78
N ALA A 468 -12.69 -23.85 -23.03
CA ALA A 468 -12.45 -23.00 -24.19
C ALA A 468 -13.50 -21.90 -24.36
N VAL A 469 -14.78 -22.22 -24.11
CA VAL A 469 -15.90 -21.27 -24.23
C VAL A 469 -15.87 -20.25 -23.07
N ILE A 470 -15.85 -20.73 -21.82
CA ILE A 470 -15.88 -19.83 -20.65
C ILE A 470 -14.59 -19.00 -20.58
N GLY A 471 -13.43 -19.62 -20.85
CA GLY A 471 -12.14 -18.94 -20.81
C GLY A 471 -11.98 -17.87 -21.88
N ALA A 472 -12.67 -17.97 -23.02
CA ALA A 472 -12.71 -16.87 -24.00
C ALA A 472 -13.29 -15.58 -23.39
N GLY A 473 -14.29 -15.71 -22.50
CA GLY A 473 -14.90 -14.60 -21.78
C GLY A 473 -13.98 -13.90 -20.76
N ALA A 474 -12.81 -14.46 -20.44
CA ALA A 474 -11.81 -13.81 -19.58
C ALA A 474 -11.01 -12.71 -20.31
N GLY A 475 -11.05 -12.71 -21.65
CA GLY A 475 -10.38 -11.69 -22.47
C GLY A 475 -8.84 -11.70 -22.39
N GLN A 476 -8.25 -12.86 -22.14
CA GLN A 476 -6.79 -13.06 -22.01
C GLN A 476 -6.15 -13.67 -23.28
N ASP A 477 -6.50 -13.17 -24.46
CA ASP A 477 -6.09 -13.76 -25.75
C ASP A 477 -6.61 -15.21 -26.02
N PRO A 478 -6.51 -15.69 -27.26
CA PRO A 478 -6.78 -17.10 -27.59
C PRO A 478 -5.86 -18.06 -26.85
N ILE A 479 -6.35 -19.27 -26.52
CA ILE A 479 -5.61 -20.32 -25.77
C ILE A 479 -4.20 -20.51 -26.35
N LYS A 480 -4.10 -20.61 -27.68
CA LYS A 480 -2.84 -20.83 -28.39
C LYS A 480 -1.80 -19.73 -28.12
N LYS A 481 -2.23 -18.46 -28.14
CA LYS A 481 -1.34 -17.32 -27.89
C LYS A 481 -0.95 -17.26 -26.42
N TRP A 482 -1.92 -17.37 -25.52
CA TRP A 482 -1.68 -17.34 -24.07
C TRP A 482 -0.68 -18.44 -23.66
N CYS A 483 -0.90 -19.67 -24.10
CA CYS A 483 -0.02 -20.81 -23.76
C CYS A 483 1.38 -20.65 -24.34
N ARG A 484 1.52 -20.11 -25.56
CA ARG A 484 2.82 -19.80 -26.17
C ARG A 484 3.58 -18.79 -25.32
N ASP A 485 2.93 -17.69 -24.96
CA ASP A 485 3.55 -16.60 -24.20
C ASP A 485 3.92 -17.09 -22.78
N HIS A 486 3.07 -17.91 -22.16
CA HIS A 486 3.34 -18.55 -20.85
C HIS A 486 4.48 -19.58 -20.88
N ARG A 487 4.55 -20.42 -21.92
CA ARG A 487 5.69 -21.33 -22.12
C ARG A 487 7.00 -20.56 -22.32
N ALA A 488 6.96 -19.44 -23.04
CA ALA A 488 8.11 -18.58 -23.22
C ALA A 488 8.53 -17.94 -21.89
N HIS A 489 7.58 -17.50 -21.07
CA HIS A 489 7.85 -17.02 -19.73
C HIS A 489 8.57 -18.06 -18.86
N HIS A 490 8.10 -19.31 -18.79
CA HIS A 490 8.80 -20.35 -18.01
C HIS A 490 10.20 -20.66 -18.52
N ARG A 491 10.38 -20.70 -19.85
CA ARG A 491 11.66 -21.02 -20.47
C ARG A 491 12.71 -19.93 -20.25
N TYR A 492 12.28 -18.67 -20.30
CA TYR A 492 13.16 -17.50 -20.34
C TYR A 492 12.99 -16.57 -19.13
N VAL A 493 12.33 -17.02 -18.07
CA VAL A 493 12.02 -16.25 -16.86
C VAL A 493 13.22 -15.42 -16.39
N ASP A 494 12.95 -14.16 -16.04
CA ASP A 494 13.95 -13.16 -15.62
C ASP A 494 15.00 -12.74 -16.68
N THR A 495 14.85 -13.16 -17.94
CA THR A 495 15.69 -12.67 -19.06
C THR A 495 14.94 -11.67 -19.92
N ASP A 496 15.62 -11.02 -20.87
CA ASP A 496 15.00 -10.15 -21.87
C ASP A 496 14.06 -10.92 -22.83
N GLU A 497 14.23 -12.25 -22.87
CA GLU A 497 13.35 -13.19 -23.56
C GLU A 497 12.14 -13.64 -22.72
N ASP A 498 11.87 -13.06 -21.56
CA ASP A 498 10.59 -13.22 -20.84
C ASP A 498 9.56 -12.15 -21.28
N PRO A 499 8.30 -12.50 -21.63
CA PRO A 499 7.38 -11.51 -22.24
C PRO A 499 6.94 -10.44 -21.27
N TYR A 500 6.94 -10.76 -19.99
CA TYR A 500 6.46 -9.92 -18.91
C TYR A 500 7.41 -10.03 -17.72
N SER A 501 8.71 -9.96 -17.99
CA SER A 501 9.76 -10.05 -16.99
C SER A 501 9.61 -8.99 -15.91
N VAL A 502 9.60 -9.42 -14.64
CA VAL A 502 9.62 -8.50 -13.50
C VAL A 502 10.91 -7.69 -13.44
N LYS A 503 12.00 -8.18 -14.05
CA LYS A 503 13.28 -7.48 -14.13
C LYS A 503 13.20 -6.20 -14.96
N SER A 504 12.31 -6.15 -15.94
CA SER A 504 11.99 -4.94 -16.73
C SER A 504 11.12 -3.94 -15.95
N GLY A 505 10.69 -4.27 -14.74
CA GLY A 505 9.98 -3.41 -13.81
C GLY A 505 8.57 -3.92 -13.46
N PHE A 506 8.12 -3.63 -12.24
CA PHE A 506 6.83 -4.08 -11.73
C PHE A 506 5.65 -3.71 -12.63
N PHE A 507 5.59 -2.45 -13.11
CA PHE A 507 4.55 -2.00 -14.02
C PHE A 507 4.59 -2.74 -15.36
N HIS A 508 5.79 -3.00 -15.88
CA HIS A 508 5.96 -3.75 -17.12
C HIS A 508 5.40 -5.15 -16.98
N ALA A 509 5.78 -5.89 -15.94
CA ALA A 509 5.28 -7.25 -15.68
C ALA A 509 3.78 -7.31 -15.41
N HIS A 510 3.22 -6.29 -14.74
CA HIS A 510 1.79 -6.24 -14.44
C HIS A 510 0.96 -6.02 -15.71
N MET A 511 1.16 -4.91 -16.42
CA MET A 511 0.36 -4.61 -17.63
C MET A 511 1.12 -3.86 -18.72
N GLY A 512 2.29 -3.28 -18.42
CA GLY A 512 3.06 -2.49 -19.39
C GLY A 512 3.51 -3.30 -20.61
N TRP A 513 3.75 -4.60 -20.48
CA TRP A 513 4.06 -5.49 -21.60
C TRP A 513 2.92 -5.63 -22.64
N LEU A 514 1.67 -5.34 -22.24
CA LEU A 514 0.51 -5.30 -23.14
C LEU A 514 0.27 -3.91 -23.72
N LEU A 515 0.62 -2.87 -22.97
CA LEU A 515 0.39 -1.47 -23.35
C LEU A 515 1.44 -0.93 -24.32
N PHE A 516 2.67 -1.40 -24.22
CA PHE A 516 3.79 -0.89 -25.01
C PHE A 516 4.24 -1.90 -26.05
N GLU A 517 4.32 -1.47 -27.30
CA GLU A 517 4.92 -2.26 -28.36
C GLU A 517 6.42 -2.36 -28.12
N LYS A 518 7.00 -3.54 -28.35
CA LYS A 518 8.46 -3.68 -28.37
C LYS A 518 9.00 -2.94 -29.60
N PRO A 519 10.13 -2.22 -29.48
CA PRO A 519 10.78 -1.61 -30.64
C PRO A 519 11.03 -2.65 -31.72
N TYR A 520 10.65 -2.34 -32.96
CA TYR A 520 11.02 -3.17 -34.10
C TYR A 520 12.55 -3.21 -34.21
N SER A 521 13.15 -4.39 -33.99
CA SER A 521 14.55 -4.62 -34.30
C SER A 521 14.65 -5.40 -35.61
N PRO A 522 15.41 -4.94 -36.62
CA PRO A 522 15.59 -5.64 -37.89
C PRO A 522 16.28 -7.01 -37.75
N HIS A 523 16.91 -7.28 -36.60
CA HIS A 523 17.45 -8.61 -36.24
C HIS A 523 16.45 -9.48 -35.47
N ASP A 524 15.24 -8.96 -35.24
CA ASP A 524 14.18 -9.52 -34.40
C ASP A 524 12.95 -9.90 -35.25
N VAL A 525 13.21 -10.35 -36.49
CA VAL A 525 12.21 -10.86 -37.45
C VAL A 525 11.65 -12.22 -37.01
N SER A 526 12.08 -12.73 -35.84
CA SER A 526 11.63 -14.00 -35.25
C SER A 526 10.81 -13.84 -33.95
N THR A 527 10.27 -12.65 -33.65
CA THR A 527 9.64 -12.25 -32.37
C THR A 527 8.36 -13.00 -31.95
N THR A 528 8.43 -14.32 -31.86
CA THR A 528 8.11 -15.01 -30.61
C THR A 528 9.02 -16.22 -30.46
N ARG A 529 10.11 -16.04 -29.69
CA ARG A 529 10.81 -17.00 -28.81
C ARG A 529 10.50 -18.49 -29.04
N HIS A 530 11.53 -19.25 -29.40
CA HIS A 530 11.47 -20.69 -29.70
C HIS A 530 10.86 -21.53 -28.56
N VAL A 531 9.53 -21.66 -28.55
CA VAL A 531 8.80 -22.62 -27.71
C VAL A 531 7.95 -23.52 -28.59
N ASP A 532 7.95 -24.81 -28.28
CA ASP A 532 7.13 -25.77 -29.00
C ASP A 532 5.64 -25.54 -28.67
N ILE A 533 4.83 -25.48 -29.73
CA ILE A 533 3.37 -25.33 -29.69
C ILE A 533 2.68 -26.29 -30.68
N SER A 534 3.40 -27.34 -31.13
CA SER A 534 2.90 -28.35 -32.06
C SER A 534 1.66 -29.06 -31.52
N ASP A 535 1.65 -29.36 -30.23
CA ASP A 535 0.52 -29.94 -29.51
C ASP A 535 -0.73 -29.04 -29.56
N LEU A 536 -0.57 -27.73 -29.37
CA LEU A 536 -1.67 -26.76 -29.45
C LEU A 536 -2.23 -26.63 -30.86
N LYS A 537 -1.37 -26.77 -31.90
CA LYS A 537 -1.80 -26.79 -33.31
C LYS A 537 -2.58 -28.06 -33.66
N SER A 538 -2.30 -29.16 -32.98
CA SER A 538 -2.97 -30.44 -33.21
C SER A 538 -4.28 -30.61 -32.44
N ASP A 539 -4.57 -29.75 -31.45
CA ASP A 539 -5.82 -29.81 -30.68
C ASP A 539 -6.96 -29.08 -31.43
N PRO A 540 -8.00 -29.80 -31.91
CA PRO A 540 -9.06 -29.20 -32.71
C PRO A 540 -9.90 -28.17 -31.93
N ILE A 541 -10.02 -28.30 -30.60
CA ILE A 541 -10.76 -27.36 -29.76
C ILE A 541 -9.98 -26.04 -29.65
N VAL A 542 -8.66 -26.12 -29.54
CA VAL A 542 -7.78 -24.94 -29.46
C VAL A 542 -7.82 -24.14 -30.77
N GLU A 543 -7.72 -24.80 -31.92
CA GLU A 543 -7.81 -24.11 -33.23
C GLU A 543 -9.23 -23.60 -33.52
N TRP A 544 -10.28 -24.33 -33.10
CA TRP A 544 -11.65 -23.85 -33.16
C TRP A 544 -11.85 -22.57 -32.32
N GLN A 545 -11.41 -22.59 -31.06
CA GLN A 545 -11.51 -21.44 -30.17
C GLN A 545 -10.74 -20.24 -30.72
N ARG A 546 -9.56 -20.46 -31.29
CA ARG A 546 -8.77 -19.41 -31.95
C ARG A 546 -9.53 -18.78 -33.11
N ARG A 547 -10.22 -19.57 -33.94
CA ARG A 547 -10.99 -19.09 -35.09
C ARG A 547 -12.20 -18.25 -34.67
N TYR A 548 -12.86 -18.62 -33.56
CA TYR A 548 -14.07 -17.96 -33.06
C TYR A 548 -13.83 -17.10 -31.82
N TYR A 549 -12.57 -16.74 -31.52
CA TYR A 549 -12.19 -16.13 -30.26
C TYR A 549 -12.96 -14.83 -29.97
N PHE A 550 -12.95 -13.88 -30.91
CA PHE A 550 -13.59 -12.57 -30.69
C PHE A 550 -15.10 -12.68 -30.45
N PRO A 551 -15.88 -13.43 -31.27
CA PRO A 551 -17.29 -13.69 -30.97
C PRO A 551 -17.50 -14.34 -29.59
N LEU A 552 -16.70 -15.35 -29.23
CA LEU A 552 -16.83 -16.04 -27.95
C LEU A 552 -16.48 -15.13 -26.76
N ALA A 553 -15.45 -14.29 -26.89
CA ALA A 553 -15.04 -13.32 -25.89
C ALA A 553 -16.12 -12.25 -25.67
N LEU A 554 -16.73 -11.74 -26.74
CA LEU A 554 -17.84 -10.80 -26.64
C LEU A 554 -19.08 -11.45 -26.02
N LEU A 555 -19.42 -12.65 -26.47
CA LEU A 555 -20.57 -13.40 -25.98
C LEU A 555 -20.41 -13.72 -24.50
N MET A 556 -19.34 -14.38 -24.09
CA MET A 556 -19.17 -14.85 -22.71
C MET A 556 -18.67 -13.75 -21.76
N GLY A 557 -17.93 -12.76 -22.26
CA GLY A 557 -17.42 -11.66 -21.44
C GLY A 557 -18.46 -10.57 -21.16
N TYR A 558 -19.38 -10.31 -22.10
CA TYR A 558 -20.29 -9.16 -22.01
C TYR A 558 -21.77 -9.52 -22.20
N VAL A 559 -22.12 -10.26 -23.26
CA VAL A 559 -23.54 -10.55 -23.55
C VAL A 559 -24.13 -11.50 -22.52
N PHE A 560 -23.44 -12.59 -22.19
CA PHE A 560 -23.88 -13.58 -21.21
C PHE A 560 -24.16 -12.97 -19.83
N PRO A 561 -23.24 -12.24 -19.19
CA PRO A 561 -23.53 -11.62 -17.91
C PRO A 561 -24.65 -10.57 -17.99
N THR A 562 -24.76 -9.84 -19.12
CA THR A 562 -25.84 -8.87 -19.35
C THR A 562 -27.21 -9.55 -19.40
N VAL A 563 -27.34 -10.64 -20.15
CA VAL A 563 -28.59 -11.39 -20.30
C VAL A 563 -28.97 -12.09 -19.01
N VAL A 564 -28.01 -12.69 -18.30
CA VAL A 564 -28.29 -13.36 -17.02
C VAL A 564 -28.78 -12.36 -15.98
N CYS A 565 -28.10 -11.23 -15.79
CA CYS A 565 -28.56 -10.20 -14.85
C CYS A 565 -29.89 -9.57 -15.29
N GLY A 566 -30.08 -9.35 -16.59
CA GLY A 566 -31.34 -8.83 -17.13
C GLY A 566 -32.53 -9.76 -16.91
N LEU A 567 -32.37 -11.06 -17.14
CA LEU A 567 -33.46 -12.03 -17.00
C LEU A 567 -33.70 -12.46 -15.55
N CYS A 568 -32.65 -12.59 -14.74
CA CYS A 568 -32.78 -13.08 -13.36
C CYS A 568 -32.99 -11.97 -12.32
N PHE A 569 -32.45 -10.77 -12.57
CA PHE A 569 -32.43 -9.67 -11.59
C PHE A 569 -33.02 -8.36 -12.12
N ASP A 570 -33.57 -8.36 -13.35
CA ASP A 570 -34.07 -7.15 -14.04
C ASP A 570 -33.04 -6.01 -14.07
N ASP A 571 -31.78 -6.37 -14.37
CA ASP A 571 -30.63 -5.45 -14.32
C ASP A 571 -29.67 -5.64 -15.51
N TYR A 572 -30.13 -5.31 -16.71
CA TYR A 572 -29.32 -5.39 -17.93
C TYR A 572 -28.11 -4.45 -17.89
N SER A 573 -28.30 -3.21 -17.40
CA SER A 573 -27.22 -2.22 -17.34
C SER A 573 -26.16 -2.58 -16.30
N GLY A 574 -26.55 -3.08 -15.12
CA GLY A 574 -25.63 -3.64 -14.14
C GLY A 574 -24.94 -4.91 -14.64
N GLY A 575 -25.65 -5.79 -15.35
CA GLY A 575 -25.06 -6.97 -15.99
C GLY A 575 -23.94 -6.62 -16.98
N PHE A 576 -24.14 -5.59 -17.80
CA PHE A 576 -23.13 -5.13 -18.76
C PHE A 576 -21.97 -4.40 -18.06
N VAL A 577 -22.26 -3.41 -17.23
CA VAL A 577 -21.25 -2.53 -16.62
C VAL A 577 -20.50 -3.23 -15.48
N VAL A 578 -21.22 -3.82 -14.53
CA VAL A 578 -20.64 -4.42 -13.31
C VAL A 578 -20.13 -5.83 -13.60
N ALA A 579 -20.98 -6.73 -14.09
CA ALA A 579 -20.60 -8.13 -14.31
C ALA A 579 -19.73 -8.32 -15.56
N GLY A 580 -20.01 -7.60 -16.64
CA GLY A 580 -19.23 -7.63 -17.88
C GLY A 580 -17.94 -6.81 -17.80
N CYS A 581 -18.03 -5.47 -17.82
CA CYS A 581 -16.87 -4.59 -17.91
C CYS A 581 -15.99 -4.60 -16.66
N LEU A 582 -16.54 -4.30 -15.48
CA LEU A 582 -15.76 -4.26 -14.23
C LEU A 582 -15.34 -5.67 -13.78
N GLY A 583 -16.18 -6.68 -13.97
CA GLY A 583 -15.85 -8.07 -13.70
C GLY A 583 -14.68 -8.57 -14.54
N THR A 584 -14.66 -8.29 -15.84
CA THR A 584 -13.52 -8.60 -16.73
C THR A 584 -12.27 -7.83 -16.33
N ALA A 585 -12.41 -6.54 -16.00
CA ALA A 585 -11.29 -5.71 -15.54
C ALA A 585 -10.66 -6.28 -14.26
N GLY A 586 -11.47 -6.61 -13.25
CA GLY A 586 -11.01 -7.19 -11.98
C GLY A 586 -10.29 -8.53 -12.18
N GLU A 587 -10.82 -9.39 -13.04
CA GLU A 587 -10.18 -10.67 -13.39
C GLU A 587 -8.80 -10.47 -14.06
N LEU A 588 -8.70 -9.54 -15.01
CA LEU A 588 -7.43 -9.22 -15.67
C LEU A 588 -6.40 -8.72 -14.67
N GLN A 589 -6.78 -7.80 -13.77
CA GLN A 589 -5.89 -7.30 -12.72
C GLN A 589 -5.45 -8.42 -11.78
N GLY A 590 -6.34 -9.33 -11.40
CA GLY A 590 -6.02 -10.53 -10.63
C GLY A 590 -4.99 -11.41 -11.33
N THR A 591 -5.15 -11.65 -12.63
CA THR A 591 -4.20 -12.45 -13.43
C THR A 591 -2.85 -11.75 -13.56
N PHE A 592 -2.84 -10.44 -13.77
CA PHE A 592 -1.62 -9.63 -13.86
C PHE A 592 -0.84 -9.59 -12.55
N CYS A 593 -1.48 -9.79 -11.40
CA CYS A 593 -0.80 -9.97 -10.12
C CYS A 593 0.06 -11.23 -10.08
N VAL A 594 -0.25 -12.28 -10.86
CA VAL A 594 0.60 -13.48 -10.96
C VAL A 594 1.96 -13.09 -11.55
N ASN A 595 1.97 -12.31 -12.64
CA ASN A 595 3.20 -11.88 -13.31
C ASN A 595 4.00 -10.86 -12.48
N SER A 596 3.33 -9.99 -11.70
CA SER A 596 3.98 -8.92 -10.96
C SER A 596 4.17 -9.23 -9.48
N VAL A 597 3.08 -9.38 -8.72
CA VAL A 597 3.09 -9.59 -7.27
C VAL A 597 3.72 -10.94 -6.93
N ALA A 598 3.40 -12.00 -7.65
CA ALA A 598 3.96 -13.34 -7.37
C ALA A 598 5.43 -13.49 -7.75
N HIS A 599 6.02 -12.50 -8.44
CA HIS A 599 7.47 -12.41 -8.70
C HIS A 599 8.18 -11.40 -7.77
N TRP A 600 7.45 -10.76 -6.86
CA TRP A 600 7.98 -9.69 -6.02
C TRP A 600 7.78 -9.92 -4.52
N LEU A 601 6.59 -10.37 -4.13
CA LEU A 601 6.16 -10.56 -2.74
C LEU A 601 6.10 -12.05 -2.38
N GLY A 602 6.76 -12.42 -1.28
CA GLY A 602 6.73 -13.79 -0.74
C GLY A 602 8.11 -14.42 -0.58
N ASP A 603 8.10 -15.72 -0.28
CA ASP A 603 9.27 -16.52 0.01
C ASP A 603 9.69 -17.42 -1.17
N GLN A 604 10.89 -18.00 -1.08
CA GLN A 604 11.43 -18.94 -2.08
C GLN A 604 11.80 -20.28 -1.43
N PRO A 605 10.78 -21.08 -1.06
CA PRO A 605 10.98 -22.33 -0.35
C PRO A 605 11.53 -23.48 -1.22
N TYR A 606 11.60 -23.31 -2.55
CA TYR A 606 12.11 -24.34 -3.47
C TYR A 606 13.30 -23.85 -4.32
N GLY A 607 13.13 -22.82 -5.17
CA GLY A 607 14.18 -22.33 -6.08
C GLY A 607 14.58 -20.86 -5.86
N ILE A 608 15.87 -20.51 -5.99
CA ILE A 608 16.41 -19.14 -5.73
C ILE A 608 17.04 -18.39 -6.90
N GLY A 609 17.24 -19.04 -8.06
CA GLY A 609 17.86 -18.39 -9.22
C GLY A 609 16.94 -17.41 -9.96
N LYS A 610 15.66 -17.41 -9.62
CA LYS A 610 14.59 -16.73 -10.36
C LYS A 610 13.72 -15.94 -9.39
N SER A 611 12.97 -14.97 -9.88
CA SER A 611 12.09 -14.09 -9.12
C SER A 611 10.80 -14.67 -8.52
N PRO A 612 10.21 -15.79 -9.01
CA PRO A 612 8.94 -16.33 -8.47
C PRO A 612 8.97 -16.57 -6.96
N ARG A 613 7.86 -16.24 -6.30
CA ARG A 613 7.65 -16.27 -4.85
C ARG A 613 6.36 -17.00 -4.49
N ASP A 614 6.38 -17.66 -3.33
CA ASP A 614 5.19 -18.19 -2.68
C ASP A 614 4.66 -17.21 -1.65
N HIS A 615 3.38 -16.87 -1.72
CA HIS A 615 2.73 -16.06 -0.69
C HIS A 615 1.23 -16.38 -0.56
N PRO A 616 0.71 -16.70 0.65
CA PRO A 616 -0.70 -17.07 0.83
C PRO A 616 -1.70 -15.99 0.38
N LEU A 617 -1.42 -14.70 0.63
CA LEU A 617 -2.29 -13.61 0.18
C LEU A 617 -2.32 -13.51 -1.35
N THR A 618 -1.18 -13.73 -2.01
CA THR A 618 -1.13 -13.78 -3.47
C THR A 618 -1.92 -14.99 -3.96
N GLY A 619 -1.83 -16.13 -3.27
CA GLY A 619 -2.66 -17.31 -3.52
C GLY A 619 -4.16 -17.01 -3.44
N LEU A 620 -4.61 -16.27 -2.43
CA LEU A 620 -6.01 -15.85 -2.30
C LEU A 620 -6.44 -14.92 -3.46
N LEU A 621 -5.64 -13.89 -3.74
CA LEU A 621 -5.93 -12.89 -4.79
C LEU A 621 -5.94 -13.49 -6.21
N THR A 622 -5.23 -14.60 -6.41
CA THR A 622 -5.03 -15.23 -7.73
C THR A 622 -5.66 -16.63 -7.81
N LEU A 623 -6.56 -16.97 -6.87
CA LEU A 623 -7.27 -18.25 -6.83
C LEU A 623 -6.37 -19.49 -6.91
N GLY A 624 -5.23 -19.43 -6.22
CA GLY A 624 -4.25 -20.52 -6.08
C GLY A 624 -2.95 -20.34 -6.85
N GLU A 625 -2.86 -19.34 -7.71
CA GLU A 625 -1.67 -19.14 -8.58
C GLU A 625 -0.47 -18.48 -7.89
N GLY A 626 -0.67 -17.99 -6.66
CA GLY A 626 0.35 -17.27 -5.86
C GLY A 626 1.36 -18.16 -5.11
N TYR A 627 1.28 -19.48 -5.23
CA TYR A 627 2.36 -20.41 -4.86
C TYR A 627 3.33 -20.56 -6.03
N HIS A 628 3.89 -19.41 -6.44
CA HIS A 628 4.52 -19.26 -7.74
C HIS A 628 5.97 -19.76 -7.78
N ASN A 629 6.65 -19.81 -6.63
CA ASN A 629 7.96 -20.44 -6.52
C ASN A 629 7.85 -21.96 -6.70
N PHE A 630 6.84 -22.60 -6.08
CA PHE A 630 6.57 -24.02 -6.33
C PHE A 630 6.26 -24.27 -7.81
N HIS A 631 5.37 -23.45 -8.38
CA HIS A 631 4.93 -23.59 -9.76
C HIS A 631 6.09 -23.48 -10.77
N HIS A 632 6.98 -22.50 -10.59
CA HIS A 632 8.13 -22.34 -11.48
C HIS A 632 9.20 -23.41 -11.35
N GLU A 633 9.36 -23.97 -10.15
CA GLU A 633 10.29 -25.07 -9.91
C GLU A 633 9.73 -26.41 -10.44
N PHE A 634 8.42 -26.62 -10.29
CA PHE A 634 7.73 -27.88 -10.58
C PHE A 634 6.53 -27.68 -11.55
N PRO A 635 6.76 -27.15 -12.77
CA PRO A 635 5.69 -26.61 -13.63
C PRO A 635 4.69 -27.66 -14.15
N ILE A 636 5.05 -28.94 -14.16
CA ILE A 636 4.15 -30.01 -14.61
C ILE A 636 3.26 -30.58 -13.49
N ASP A 637 3.45 -30.19 -12.22
CA ASP A 637 2.52 -30.57 -11.16
C ASP A 637 1.16 -29.89 -11.40
N TYR A 638 0.06 -30.64 -11.30
CA TYR A 638 -1.28 -30.06 -11.43
C TYR A 638 -1.68 -29.16 -10.24
N ARG A 639 -0.86 -29.12 -9.19
CA ARG A 639 -1.04 -28.29 -8.00
C ARG A 639 -0.06 -27.12 -8.05
N ASN A 640 -0.53 -25.92 -7.73
CA ASN A 640 0.38 -24.85 -7.33
C ASN A 640 0.52 -24.84 -5.80
N GLY A 641 -0.60 -24.89 -5.10
CA GLY A 641 -0.63 -25.10 -3.65
C GLY A 641 -0.39 -26.57 -3.32
N VAL A 642 0.86 -26.98 -3.13
CA VAL A 642 1.24 -28.39 -2.94
C VAL A 642 0.67 -29.00 -1.66
N ARG A 643 0.54 -28.21 -0.58
CA ARG A 643 0.01 -28.69 0.70
C ARG A 643 -1.51 -28.79 0.63
N TRP A 644 -2.10 -29.65 1.45
CA TRP A 644 -3.54 -29.84 1.45
C TRP A 644 -4.29 -28.56 1.87
N TYR A 645 -3.72 -27.77 2.77
CA TYR A 645 -4.28 -26.51 3.27
C TYR A 645 -3.88 -25.27 2.45
N ASP A 646 -2.98 -25.42 1.47
CA ASP A 646 -2.65 -24.30 0.58
C ASP A 646 -3.91 -23.97 -0.26
N PHE A 647 -4.33 -22.71 -0.24
CA PHE A 647 -5.54 -22.23 -0.92
C PHE A 647 -5.35 -22.31 -2.43
N ASP A 648 -5.87 -23.37 -3.03
CA ASP A 648 -5.79 -23.66 -4.46
C ASP A 648 -7.11 -24.32 -4.90
N PRO A 649 -8.18 -23.53 -5.13
CA PRO A 649 -9.47 -24.06 -5.58
C PRO A 649 -9.36 -24.82 -6.91
N THR A 650 -8.46 -24.39 -7.79
CA THR A 650 -8.19 -25.03 -9.09
C THR A 650 -7.72 -26.47 -8.93
N LYS A 651 -6.81 -26.75 -7.98
CA LYS A 651 -6.37 -28.12 -7.64
C LYS A 651 -7.55 -29.01 -7.27
N TRP A 652 -8.48 -28.49 -6.47
CA TRP A 652 -9.65 -29.24 -6.03
C TRP A 652 -10.66 -29.46 -7.15
N LEU A 653 -10.86 -28.47 -8.03
CA LEU A 653 -11.67 -28.64 -9.23
C LEU A 653 -11.11 -29.77 -10.12
N ILE A 654 -9.81 -29.73 -10.44
CA ILE A 654 -9.17 -30.75 -11.30
C ILE A 654 -9.26 -32.13 -10.65
N TRP A 655 -9.03 -32.22 -9.34
CA TRP A 655 -9.16 -33.48 -8.60
C TRP A 655 -10.60 -34.02 -8.62
N THR A 656 -11.59 -33.16 -8.47
CA THR A 656 -13.01 -33.56 -8.56
C THR A 656 -13.34 -34.03 -9.97
N CYS A 657 -12.92 -33.30 -11.02
CA CYS A 657 -13.06 -33.74 -12.41
C CYS A 657 -12.41 -35.11 -12.65
N TYR A 658 -11.28 -35.40 -12.01
CA TYR A 658 -10.64 -36.71 -12.06
C TYR A 658 -11.50 -37.79 -11.40
N LYS A 659 -12.09 -37.52 -10.23
CA LYS A 659 -12.95 -38.47 -9.53
C LYS A 659 -14.21 -38.84 -10.30
N ILE A 660 -14.76 -37.91 -11.07
CA ILE A 660 -15.96 -38.14 -11.90
C ILE A 660 -15.62 -38.54 -13.36
N GLY A 661 -14.35 -38.81 -13.67
CA GLY A 661 -13.92 -39.30 -14.99
C GLY A 661 -13.84 -38.26 -16.11
N LEU A 662 -13.99 -36.96 -15.82
CA LEU A 662 -13.81 -35.88 -16.79
C LEU A 662 -12.34 -35.49 -16.99
N ALA A 663 -11.47 -35.84 -16.05
CA ALA A 663 -10.02 -35.66 -16.14
C ALA A 663 -9.29 -36.99 -15.85
N SER A 664 -8.07 -37.13 -16.38
CA SER A 664 -7.20 -38.29 -16.21
C SER A 664 -5.72 -37.87 -16.19
N ASN A 665 -4.82 -38.79 -15.82
CA ASN A 665 -3.37 -38.57 -15.85
C ASN A 665 -2.90 -37.32 -15.07
N LEU A 666 -3.43 -37.09 -13.86
CA LEU A 666 -3.01 -35.97 -13.01
C LEU A 666 -1.54 -36.16 -12.59
N ARG A 667 -0.67 -35.29 -13.09
CA ARG A 667 0.76 -35.32 -12.85
C ARG A 667 1.09 -34.66 -11.51
N ARG A 668 1.88 -35.34 -10.70
CA ARG A 668 2.43 -34.84 -9.43
C ARG A 668 3.94 -35.07 -9.44
N PHE A 669 4.70 -34.10 -8.98
CA PHE A 669 6.11 -34.34 -8.72
C PHE A 669 6.29 -35.30 -7.55
N PRO A 670 7.32 -36.18 -7.57
CA PRO A 670 7.60 -37.07 -6.47
C PRO A 670 7.85 -36.29 -5.18
N GLN A 671 7.24 -36.73 -4.08
CA GLN A 671 7.30 -36.04 -2.79
C GLN A 671 8.75 -35.88 -2.29
N ASN A 672 9.61 -36.85 -2.58
CA ASN A 672 11.02 -36.82 -2.25
C ASN A 672 11.77 -35.65 -2.91
N GLU A 673 11.51 -35.38 -4.19
CA GLU A 673 12.18 -34.28 -4.91
C GLU A 673 11.73 -32.91 -4.38
N ILE A 674 10.44 -32.78 -4.05
CA ILE A 674 9.90 -31.58 -3.40
C ILE A 674 10.54 -31.36 -2.02
N GLN A 675 10.76 -32.45 -1.26
CA GLN A 675 11.43 -32.39 0.04
C GLN A 675 12.91 -32.04 -0.07
N LYS A 676 13.63 -32.60 -1.04
CA LYS A 676 15.03 -32.23 -1.33
C LYS A 676 15.17 -30.74 -1.56
N GLY A 677 14.36 -30.17 -2.46
CA GLY A 677 14.38 -28.72 -2.73
C GLY A 677 14.18 -27.89 -1.45
N ARG A 678 13.19 -28.25 -0.62
CA ARG A 678 12.96 -27.57 0.66
C ARG A 678 14.12 -27.69 1.65
N LEU A 679 14.74 -28.87 1.75
CA LEU A 679 15.85 -29.11 2.67
C LEU A 679 17.10 -28.35 2.22
N GLN A 680 17.44 -28.41 0.94
CA GLN A 680 18.54 -27.63 0.35
C GLN A 680 18.35 -26.13 0.64
N ARG A 681 17.13 -25.60 0.49
CA ARG A 681 16.82 -24.20 0.80
C ARG A 681 16.96 -23.84 2.27
N ARG A 682 16.56 -24.75 3.17
CA ARG A 682 16.75 -24.55 4.61
C ARG A 682 18.24 -24.57 4.97
N GLN A 683 18.99 -25.50 4.39
CA GLN A 683 20.42 -25.60 4.59
C GLN A 683 21.14 -24.32 4.14
N GLU A 684 20.90 -23.83 2.93
CA GLU A 684 21.51 -22.58 2.45
C GLU A 684 21.13 -21.36 3.30
N LYS A 685 19.93 -21.34 3.87
CA LYS A 685 19.52 -20.26 4.79
C LYS A 685 20.26 -20.36 6.12
N LEU A 686 20.37 -21.57 6.66
CA LEU A 686 21.14 -21.84 7.87
C LEU A 686 22.62 -21.50 7.69
N GLU A 687 23.23 -21.86 6.56
CA GLU A 687 24.62 -21.53 6.24
C GLU A 687 24.86 -20.01 6.27
N LYS A 688 23.97 -19.21 5.66
CA LYS A 688 24.04 -17.74 5.73
C LYS A 688 23.82 -17.17 7.12
N GLU A 689 22.97 -17.80 7.93
CA GLU A 689 22.79 -17.42 9.33
C GLU A 689 24.04 -17.75 10.15
N CYS A 690 24.65 -18.91 9.90
CA CYS A 690 25.92 -19.32 10.50
C CYS A 690 27.07 -18.37 10.13
N GLU A 691 27.15 -17.85 8.90
CA GLU A 691 28.15 -16.86 8.48
C GLU A 691 28.07 -15.53 9.26
N MET A 692 26.91 -15.20 9.85
CA MET A 692 26.74 -13.97 10.65
C MET A 692 27.08 -14.16 12.14
N VAL A 693 27.38 -15.39 12.56
CA VAL A 693 27.71 -15.74 13.95
C VAL A 693 29.22 -15.95 14.05
N ASP A 694 29.83 -15.42 15.10
CA ASP A 694 31.23 -15.70 15.41
C ASP A 694 31.35 -17.09 16.06
N TRP A 695 31.94 -18.03 15.33
CA TRP A 695 32.21 -19.40 15.80
C TRP A 695 33.66 -19.58 16.27
N GLY A 696 34.46 -18.51 16.29
CA GLY A 696 35.90 -18.58 16.46
C GLY A 696 36.63 -19.16 15.23
N VAL A 697 37.94 -19.32 15.37
CA VAL A 697 38.78 -19.87 14.30
C VAL A 697 38.49 -21.38 14.16
N PRO A 698 38.24 -21.89 12.93
CA PRO A 698 38.07 -23.32 12.70
C PRO A 698 39.30 -24.11 13.14
N LEU A 699 39.10 -25.29 13.72
CA LEU A 699 40.20 -26.12 14.24
C LEU A 699 41.26 -26.46 13.19
N ALA A 700 40.86 -26.58 11.92
CA ALA A 700 41.76 -26.87 10.80
C ALA A 700 42.69 -25.70 10.45
N ASP A 701 42.31 -24.47 10.83
CA ASP A 701 43.04 -23.24 10.51
C ASP A 701 43.90 -22.75 11.70
N LEU A 702 43.80 -23.41 12.86
CA LEU A 702 44.58 -23.07 14.04
C LEU A 702 46.05 -23.50 13.87
N PRO A 703 47.01 -22.67 14.32
CA PRO A 703 48.41 -23.07 14.35
C PRO A 703 48.63 -24.20 15.36
N VAL A 704 49.64 -25.01 15.10
CA VAL A 704 50.06 -26.06 16.03
C VAL A 704 51.06 -25.46 17.02
N MET A 705 50.88 -25.74 18.32
CA MET A 705 51.74 -25.27 19.41
C MET A 705 52.26 -26.46 20.21
N ASP A 706 53.57 -26.52 20.42
CA ASP A 706 54.17 -27.57 21.25
C ASP A 706 53.91 -27.30 22.74
N TRP A 707 53.83 -28.35 23.56
CA TRP A 707 53.53 -28.22 24.99
C TRP A 707 54.53 -27.33 25.76
N GLU A 708 55.82 -27.39 25.39
CA GLU A 708 56.85 -26.55 26.00
C GLU A 708 56.66 -25.07 25.67
N GLU A 709 56.25 -24.76 24.45
CA GLU A 709 55.93 -23.40 24.00
C GLU A 709 54.71 -22.86 24.76
N PHE A 710 53.64 -23.66 24.88
CA PHE A 710 52.47 -23.33 25.68
C PHE A 710 52.85 -22.99 27.14
N GLN A 711 53.65 -23.85 27.78
CA GLN A 711 54.11 -23.64 29.16
C GLN A 711 54.96 -22.37 29.29
N GLN A 712 55.80 -22.09 28.29
CA GLN A 712 56.64 -20.90 28.29
C GLN A 712 55.81 -19.62 28.15
N GLN A 713 54.88 -19.58 27.20
CA GLN A 713 53.99 -18.43 27.00
C GLN A 713 53.14 -18.13 28.24
N ALA A 714 52.61 -19.17 28.89
CA ALA A 714 51.87 -19.02 30.14
C ALA A 714 52.74 -18.42 31.27
N ARG A 715 54.00 -18.86 31.41
CA ARG A 715 54.94 -18.32 32.41
C ARG A 715 55.35 -16.87 32.13
N THR A 716 55.38 -16.46 30.86
CA THR A 716 55.70 -15.08 30.46
C THR A 716 54.52 -14.11 30.57
N GLY A 717 53.37 -14.56 31.10
CA GLY A 717 52.24 -13.70 31.44
C GLY A 717 51.04 -13.80 30.51
N CYS A 718 51.00 -14.74 29.57
CA CYS A 718 49.81 -15.01 28.76
C CYS A 718 48.79 -15.83 29.56
N ASN A 719 47.53 -15.41 29.60
CA ASN A 719 46.47 -16.17 30.30
C ASN A 719 45.87 -17.21 29.35
N ILE A 720 46.62 -18.29 29.11
CA ILE A 720 46.24 -19.36 28.19
C ILE A 720 45.98 -20.68 28.92
N ILE A 721 44.99 -21.44 28.45
CA ILE A 721 44.60 -22.75 29.00
C ILE A 721 44.39 -23.78 27.87
N VAL A 722 44.54 -25.06 28.18
CA VAL A 722 44.24 -26.14 27.22
C VAL A 722 42.93 -26.82 27.59
N ILE A 723 42.02 -26.95 26.62
CA ILE A 723 40.78 -27.72 26.73
C ILE A 723 40.62 -28.54 25.44
N ARG A 724 40.43 -29.86 25.56
CA ARG A 724 40.36 -30.82 24.43
C ARG A 724 41.55 -30.73 23.47
N GLY A 725 42.75 -30.48 23.99
CA GLY A 725 43.95 -30.32 23.16
C GLY A 725 43.98 -29.01 22.34
N VAL A 726 43.07 -28.07 22.60
CA VAL A 726 43.05 -26.74 21.97
C VAL A 726 43.46 -25.70 23.00
N VAL A 727 44.38 -24.82 22.63
CA VAL A 727 44.84 -23.69 23.44
C VAL A 727 43.86 -22.54 23.27
N HIS A 728 43.41 -21.98 24.39
CA HIS A 728 42.49 -20.86 24.45
C HIS A 728 43.12 -19.69 25.20
N ASP A 729 43.01 -18.48 24.65
CA ASP A 729 43.34 -17.23 25.33
C ASP A 729 42.14 -16.72 26.12
N VAL A 730 42.21 -16.87 27.44
CA VAL A 730 41.14 -16.45 28.35
C VAL A 730 41.41 -15.09 28.99
N SER A 731 42.39 -14.32 28.49
CA SER A 731 42.84 -13.05 29.08
C SER A 731 41.71 -12.05 29.31
N SER A 732 40.81 -11.89 28.34
CA SER A 732 39.65 -10.99 28.45
C SER A 732 38.52 -11.54 29.32
N PHE A 733 38.52 -12.85 29.59
CA PHE A 733 37.42 -13.55 30.26
C PHE A 733 37.67 -13.85 31.74
N VAL A 734 38.92 -13.79 32.21
CA VAL A 734 39.28 -14.14 33.60
C VAL A 734 38.43 -13.40 34.65
N THR A 735 38.15 -12.10 34.44
CA THR A 735 37.35 -11.27 35.34
C THR A 735 35.85 -11.43 35.18
N GLU A 736 35.40 -11.95 34.03
CA GLU A 736 34.00 -12.11 33.68
C GLU A 736 33.47 -13.52 33.96
N HIS A 737 34.35 -14.46 34.29
CA HIS A 737 33.99 -15.85 34.53
C HIS A 737 32.99 -16.00 35.70
N PRO A 738 31.80 -16.59 35.48
CA PRO A 738 30.75 -16.70 36.50
C PRO A 738 31.14 -17.51 37.73
N GLY A 739 32.07 -18.46 37.59
CA GLY A 739 32.62 -19.23 38.72
C GLY A 739 33.70 -18.49 39.52
N GLY A 740 33.96 -17.22 39.21
CA GLY A 740 34.96 -16.38 39.84
C GLY A 740 36.36 -16.51 39.23
N THR A 741 37.16 -15.46 39.42
CA THR A 741 38.51 -15.28 38.85
C THR A 741 39.49 -16.36 39.31
N ALA A 742 39.42 -16.74 40.60
CA ALA A 742 40.34 -17.72 41.20
C ALA A 742 40.31 -19.09 40.48
N MET A 743 39.15 -19.48 39.96
CA MET A 743 38.98 -20.76 39.26
C MET A 743 39.70 -20.79 37.91
N ILE A 744 39.68 -19.68 37.16
CA ILE A 744 40.41 -19.57 35.89
C ILE A 744 41.90 -19.38 36.14
N THR A 745 42.28 -18.49 37.08
CA THR A 745 43.70 -18.22 37.37
C THR A 745 44.45 -19.49 37.79
N GLY A 746 43.80 -20.38 38.55
CA GLY A 746 44.37 -21.68 38.93
C GLY A 746 44.59 -22.66 37.76
N ALA A 747 43.94 -22.43 36.62
CA ALA A 747 43.99 -23.26 35.42
C ALA A 747 44.99 -22.74 34.36
N ILE A 748 45.49 -21.50 34.48
CA ILE A 748 46.45 -20.90 33.55
C ILE A 748 47.70 -21.79 33.43
N GLY A 749 48.11 -22.06 32.18
CA GLY A 749 49.26 -22.92 31.87
C GLY A 749 49.01 -24.40 32.15
N LYS A 750 47.76 -24.87 32.23
CA LYS A 750 47.42 -26.29 32.45
C LYS A 750 46.43 -26.80 31.42
N ASP A 751 46.37 -28.13 31.31
CA ASP A 751 45.23 -28.82 30.69
C ASP A 751 44.05 -28.82 31.67
N ALA A 752 43.08 -27.98 31.38
CA ALA A 752 41.87 -27.77 32.16
C ALA A 752 40.70 -28.62 31.63
N THR A 753 40.90 -29.54 30.67
CA THR A 753 39.83 -30.34 30.06
C THR A 753 38.98 -31.05 31.11
N LYS A 754 39.61 -31.75 32.06
CA LYS A 754 38.88 -32.45 33.13
C LYS A 754 38.11 -31.50 34.04
N MET A 755 38.65 -30.30 34.32
CA MET A 755 37.97 -29.29 35.12
C MET A 755 36.78 -28.68 34.39
N PHE A 756 36.86 -28.57 33.06
CA PHE A 756 35.81 -28.01 32.21
C PHE A 756 34.68 -29.02 31.92
N GLU A 757 35.02 -30.29 31.72
CA GLU A 757 34.07 -31.29 31.21
C GLU A 757 33.48 -32.24 32.26
N GLY A 758 34.13 -32.48 33.40
CA GLY A 758 33.60 -33.50 34.30
C GLY A 758 34.44 -33.93 35.50
N GLY A 759 34.99 -32.99 36.26
CA GLY A 759 35.52 -33.27 37.60
C GLY A 759 34.48 -33.03 38.72
N VAL A 760 33.76 -31.90 38.63
CA VAL A 760 32.76 -31.44 39.61
C VAL A 760 31.57 -30.74 38.92
N TYR A 761 31.81 -30.06 37.78
CA TYR A 761 30.81 -29.35 36.98
C TYR A 761 30.88 -29.78 35.51
N GLY A 762 29.73 -29.79 34.82
CA GLY A 762 29.64 -29.93 33.36
C GLY A 762 29.16 -28.62 32.75
N HIS A 763 30.04 -27.95 31.99
CA HIS A 763 29.72 -26.64 31.40
C HIS A 763 28.59 -26.74 30.38
N SER A 764 27.77 -25.69 30.29
CA SER A 764 26.63 -25.63 29.37
C SER A 764 27.08 -25.49 27.91
N GLY A 765 26.19 -25.79 26.96
CA GLY A 765 26.47 -25.55 25.53
C GLY A 765 26.84 -24.09 25.21
N ALA A 766 26.29 -23.13 25.97
CA ALA A 766 26.65 -21.71 25.83
C ALA A 766 28.11 -21.43 26.26
N ALA A 767 28.60 -22.11 27.30
CA ALA A 767 29.99 -21.99 27.73
C ALA A 767 30.95 -22.63 26.71
N PHE A 768 30.56 -23.74 26.06
CA PHE A 768 31.32 -24.30 24.93
C PHE A 768 31.36 -23.31 23.75
N ASN A 769 30.23 -22.73 23.35
CA ASN A 769 30.19 -21.76 22.25
C ASN A 769 31.04 -20.51 22.54
N LEU A 770 31.07 -20.04 23.79
CA LEU A 770 31.91 -18.91 24.19
C LEU A 770 33.40 -19.29 24.23
N LEU A 771 33.72 -20.50 24.68
CA LEU A 771 35.09 -21.00 24.67
C LEU A 771 35.63 -21.07 23.25
N ASP A 772 34.79 -21.43 22.28
CA ASP A 772 35.19 -21.58 20.88
C ASP A 772 35.71 -20.28 20.24
N THR A 773 35.27 -19.11 20.71
CA THR A 773 35.76 -17.80 20.23
C THR A 773 37.14 -17.43 20.79
N MET A 774 37.64 -18.16 21.78
CA MET A 774 38.91 -17.90 22.48
C MET A 774 40.07 -18.76 21.96
N ARG A 775 39.85 -19.60 20.95
CA ARG A 775 40.86 -20.53 20.44
C ARG A 775 42.01 -19.81 19.74
N ILE A 776 43.25 -20.24 20.02
CA ILE A 776 44.46 -19.65 19.42
C ILE A 776 45.43 -20.68 18.81
N ALA A 777 45.40 -21.95 19.25
CA ALA A 777 46.27 -23.00 18.71
C ALA A 777 45.75 -24.41 19.04
N VAL A 778 46.28 -25.44 18.38
CA VAL A 778 46.09 -26.86 18.74
C VAL A 778 47.40 -27.40 19.32
N ILE A 779 47.34 -28.06 20.48
CA ILE A 779 48.51 -28.70 21.10
C ILE A 779 48.95 -29.90 20.26
N ARG A 780 50.27 -30.00 20.05
CA ARG A 780 50.91 -31.16 19.44
C ARG A 780 51.21 -32.28 20.43
#